data_AF-A0A1Q9DTP5-F1
#
_entry.id   AF-A0A1Q9DTP5-F1
#
_cell.length_a   1.000
_cell.length_b   1.000
_cell.length_c   1.000
_cell.angle_alpha   90.00
_cell.angle_beta   90.00
_cell.angle_gamma   90.00
#
_symmetry.space_group_name_H-M   'P 1'
#
loop_
_entity.id
_entity.type
_entity.pdbx_description
1 polymer ?
#
loop_
_entity_poly.entity_id
_entity_poly.type
_entity_poly.pdbx_seq_one_letter_code
_entity_poly.pdbx_strand_id
1 'polypeptide(L)'
;MSDGDFYAHEKSVTIAEACEARIEMVAESGEITVLKETVSLQQGEILDASFMNCSMLREFFESQIADAQEKEVLFSLHLKATMMKISDPIMFGHCVKAYFKDVFSKHAQTFEKLGVNANNGLGDVYKKIAGITNLHVPSDIIIDNSMPTAIRAGGKMWNKDDKEEDFKACIPDRSYAGAFAECIDFCKKNGAFDPKTMGACPNVGLMAQKAEEYGSHPTTFEAPKNGTIRIVLKGSNQVLLGHRLQKGDIWRSCQTKDAPIKDWVKLAVRRCQANDFPRNEKPCKAIFWLDPARAHDCQIMEKVHKYLPEVRTDGLDIEIMSPQQAMRVTCERAKQGMNTITVTGNVLRDYLTDLFPILELGTSAKMLSVVPMLAGGGMYETGAGGSAPKHVQQFTKENHLRWDYLGEYLALTCSIEDLARDTDNKAAATLAGALSRAVGRFLDANKNPSRKVKEIDNRGSHYWVARYWAEELAAQGEDQRLKETFSGMAEELKQKEAAILSDMIECQGKTVDIGGYYRVDKAKADVAMNPSATFNGIITRLAQGAERTERYIAWACEMVAALKGTHAALEERFHAEVSLPAGYELGDWERFAREQLRHTEAWEHVHVQDDEVSEQVHTPELDEQRAVLSLLKVAEYVASRNGSQLIDSVKFALLLTEYGIKDPETLKAGLLLGTANGHDRVIAKEFGNEVASILRGLDAPFPSVATNAKANRIRLGKHLHELRKLQWGTLSSPEDIEEFRTLLERTRGVRKILSGSHPPLEEALDDVFGGQVRLASGELMRSNSFLSVLD
;
A
#
# COMPACT_ATOMS: atom_id res chain seq x y z
N MET A 1 23.72 31.50 7.91
CA MET A 1 24.21 32.32 9.04
C MET A 1 25.49 31.70 9.59
N SER A 2 26.21 32.37 10.50
CA SER A 2 27.42 31.86 11.18
C SER A 2 27.29 31.80 12.71
N ASP A 3 26.22 32.39 13.25
CA ASP A 3 25.78 32.30 14.63
C ASP A 3 24.30 32.74 14.67
N GLY A 4 23.61 32.57 15.79
CA GLY A 4 22.28 33.12 16.02
C GLY A 4 21.12 32.35 15.39
N ASP A 5 21.36 31.20 14.78
CA ASP A 5 20.37 30.34 14.10
C ASP A 5 19.89 29.17 14.98
N PHE A 6 19.00 28.32 14.46
CA PHE A 6 18.52 27.17 15.23
C PHE A 6 19.66 26.20 15.54
N TYR A 7 20.62 26.08 14.65
CA TYR A 7 21.83 25.30 14.90
C TYR A 7 22.61 25.81 16.13
N ALA A 8 22.89 27.12 16.22
CA ALA A 8 23.69 27.71 17.31
C ALA A 8 23.06 27.55 18.70
N HIS A 9 21.73 27.63 18.77
CA HIS A 9 21.01 27.73 20.02
C HIS A 9 20.35 26.43 20.46
N GLU A 10 20.62 25.32 19.78
CA GLU A 10 19.98 24.05 20.08
C GLU A 10 20.41 23.51 21.45
N LYS A 11 19.42 23.10 22.25
CA LYS A 11 19.60 22.32 23.45
C LYS A 11 18.70 21.09 23.37
N SER A 12 19.21 19.97 23.87
CA SER A 12 18.52 18.68 23.81
C SER A 12 18.67 17.91 25.12
N VAL A 13 17.65 17.12 25.47
CA VAL A 13 17.66 16.19 26.61
C VAL A 13 16.91 14.91 26.26
N THR A 14 17.41 13.77 26.75
CA THR A 14 16.63 12.53 26.80
C THR A 14 15.77 12.50 28.07
N ILE A 15 14.48 12.27 27.91
CA ILE A 15 13.49 12.20 29.00
C ILE A 15 13.65 10.89 29.77
N ALA A 16 13.96 10.98 31.07
CA ALA A 16 14.23 9.80 31.91
C ALA A 16 12.97 8.99 32.26
N GLU A 17 11.86 9.68 32.51
CA GLU A 17 10.57 9.10 32.89
C GLU A 17 9.43 9.81 32.16
N ALA A 18 8.37 9.07 31.82
CA ALA A 18 7.22 9.65 31.14
C ALA A 18 6.58 10.75 32.01
N CYS A 19 6.30 11.90 31.40
CA CYS A 19 5.84 13.09 32.11
C CYS A 19 4.99 14.01 31.21
N GLU A 20 4.34 14.99 31.83
CA GLU A 20 3.73 16.11 31.13
C GLU A 20 4.48 17.40 31.41
N ALA A 21 4.72 18.18 30.37
CA ALA A 21 5.24 19.53 30.45
C ALA A 21 4.25 20.55 29.88
N ARG A 22 4.52 21.84 30.11
CA ARG A 22 3.90 22.96 29.41
C ARG A 22 4.99 23.87 28.84
N ILE A 23 4.64 24.66 27.82
CA ILE A 23 5.52 25.69 27.26
C ILE A 23 4.98 27.04 27.69
N GLU A 24 5.81 27.85 28.33
CA GLU A 24 5.45 29.17 28.82
C GLU A 24 6.51 30.22 28.49
N MET A 25 6.05 31.45 28.32
CA MET A 25 6.86 32.65 28.16
C MET A 25 6.86 33.42 29.48
N VAL A 26 8.05 33.68 30.04
CA VAL A 26 8.24 34.59 31.16
C VAL A 26 8.79 35.90 30.62
N ALA A 27 7.96 36.95 30.62
CA ALA A 27 8.38 38.28 30.19
C ALA A 27 9.42 38.88 31.16
N GLU A 28 10.16 39.91 30.73
CA GLU A 28 11.08 40.64 31.61
C GLU A 28 10.38 41.31 32.81
N SER A 29 9.07 41.56 32.71
CA SER A 29 8.23 42.02 33.83
C SER A 29 7.92 40.94 34.87
N GLY A 30 8.25 39.67 34.59
CA GLY A 30 7.85 38.50 35.38
C GLY A 30 6.47 37.93 35.02
N GLU A 31 5.72 38.57 34.11
CA GLU A 31 4.45 38.05 33.62
C GLU A 31 4.65 36.71 32.89
N ILE A 32 3.84 35.70 33.25
CA ILE A 32 3.88 34.37 32.62
C ILE A 32 2.70 34.23 31.65
N THR A 33 3.00 33.90 30.39
CA THR A 33 2.02 33.55 29.37
C THR A 33 2.22 32.10 28.96
N VAL A 34 1.21 31.24 29.15
CA VAL A 34 1.28 29.86 28.65
C VAL A 34 1.10 29.87 27.13
N LEU A 35 2.09 29.34 26.41
CA LEU A 35 2.05 29.21 24.95
C LEU A 35 1.45 27.86 24.52
N LYS A 36 1.65 26.83 25.35
CA LYS A 36 1.07 25.50 25.16
C LYS A 36 0.87 24.79 26.50
N GLU A 37 -0.37 24.43 26.78
CA GLU A 37 -0.76 23.83 28.07
C GLU A 37 -0.19 22.44 28.30
N THR A 38 -0.12 21.59 27.28
CA THR A 38 0.32 20.19 27.44
C THR A 38 1.28 19.79 26.32
N VAL A 39 2.43 19.26 26.74
CA VAL A 39 3.39 18.50 25.94
C VAL A 39 3.59 17.17 26.67
N SER A 40 3.08 16.09 26.08
CA SER A 40 3.21 14.74 26.64
C SER A 40 4.53 14.13 26.18
N LEU A 41 5.36 13.73 27.13
CA LEU A 41 6.71 13.21 26.88
C LEU A 41 6.81 11.77 27.36
N GLN A 42 7.36 10.90 26.52
CA GLN A 42 7.56 9.49 26.80
C GLN A 42 8.93 9.25 27.44
N GLN A 43 9.06 8.16 28.20
CA GLN A 43 10.36 7.71 28.65
C GLN A 43 11.27 7.41 27.45
N GLY A 44 12.51 7.90 27.51
CA GLY A 44 13.52 7.74 26.47
C GLY A 44 13.35 8.65 25.27
N GLU A 45 12.28 9.45 25.19
CA GLU A 45 12.08 10.45 24.13
C GLU A 45 13.16 11.55 24.20
N ILE A 46 13.61 12.01 23.04
CA ILE A 46 14.50 13.16 22.92
C ILE A 46 13.63 14.40 22.73
N LEU A 47 13.86 15.41 23.56
CA LEU A 47 13.21 16.70 23.53
C LEU A 47 14.26 17.77 23.22
N ASP A 48 14.00 18.57 22.20
CA ASP A 48 14.87 19.67 21.78
C ASP A 48 14.16 21.00 21.88
N ALA A 49 14.93 22.06 22.11
CA ALA A 49 14.49 23.43 21.96
C ALA A 49 15.60 24.25 21.31
N SER A 50 15.21 25.17 20.43
CA SER A 50 16.13 26.12 19.81
C SER A 50 15.41 27.40 19.38
N PHE A 51 16.14 28.40 18.91
CA PHE A 51 15.56 29.59 18.33
C PHE A 51 16.42 30.25 17.26
N MET A 52 15.75 30.96 16.34
CA MET A 52 16.33 31.86 15.36
C MET A 52 16.30 33.29 15.91
N ASN A 53 17.46 33.91 16.07
CA ASN A 53 17.56 35.33 16.40
C ASN A 53 17.23 36.16 15.16
N CYS A 54 16.06 36.79 15.16
CA CYS A 54 15.55 37.49 13.98
C CYS A 54 16.28 38.81 13.71
N SER A 55 17.02 39.37 14.68
CA SER A 55 17.90 40.51 14.43
C SER A 55 19.11 40.10 13.62
N MET A 56 19.82 39.06 14.07
CA MET A 56 20.97 38.51 13.37
C MET A 56 20.59 37.95 11.99
N LEU A 57 19.39 37.36 11.87
CA LEU A 57 18.84 36.92 10.59
C LEU A 57 18.70 38.07 9.58
N ARG A 58 18.20 39.24 10.02
CA ARG A 58 18.07 40.42 9.15
C ARG A 58 19.44 40.94 8.72
N GLU A 59 20.38 41.06 9.65
CA GLU A 59 21.76 41.46 9.35
C GLU A 59 22.43 40.50 8.35
N PHE A 60 22.22 39.19 8.55
CA PHE A 60 22.67 38.17 7.61
C PHE A 60 22.07 38.37 6.22
N PHE A 61 20.74 38.55 6.10
CA PHE A 61 20.11 38.79 4.80
C PHE A 61 20.65 40.06 4.12
N GLU A 62 20.73 41.18 4.83
CA GLU A 62 21.28 42.43 4.27
C GLU A 62 22.71 42.22 3.76
N SER A 63 23.56 41.53 4.54
CA SER A 63 24.92 41.17 4.13
C SER A 63 24.96 40.27 2.89
N GLN A 64 24.12 39.22 2.84
CA GLN A 64 24.14 38.28 1.72
C GLN A 64 23.58 38.89 0.42
N ILE A 65 22.62 39.79 0.53
CA ILE A 65 22.08 40.54 -0.61
C ILE A 65 23.16 41.48 -1.17
N ALA A 66 23.85 42.22 -0.29
CA ALA A 66 24.97 43.08 -0.70
C ALA A 66 26.11 42.27 -1.35
N ASP A 67 26.49 41.12 -0.78
CA ASP A 67 27.55 40.26 -1.34
C ASP A 67 27.13 39.63 -2.69
N ALA A 68 25.86 39.30 -2.90
CA ALA A 68 25.36 38.86 -4.21
C ALA A 68 25.45 39.97 -5.25
N GLN A 69 25.09 41.20 -4.87
CA GLN A 69 25.20 42.37 -5.75
C GLN A 69 26.66 42.71 -6.09
N GLU A 70 27.56 42.70 -5.10
CA GLU A 70 28.99 42.98 -5.30
C GLU A 70 29.65 41.95 -6.23
N LYS A 71 29.25 40.68 -6.11
CA LYS A 71 29.76 39.58 -6.96
C LYS A 71 29.05 39.45 -8.30
N GLU A 72 28.06 40.32 -8.57
CA GLU A 72 27.23 40.28 -9.79
C GLU A 72 26.64 38.88 -10.06
N VAL A 73 26.07 38.27 -9.01
CA VAL A 73 25.35 36.98 -9.09
C VAL A 73 23.91 37.13 -8.62
N LEU A 74 23.04 36.23 -9.08
CA LEU A 74 21.66 36.21 -8.61
C LEU A 74 21.59 35.95 -7.09
N PHE A 75 20.72 36.68 -6.39
CA PHE A 75 20.34 36.33 -5.04
C PHE A 75 19.13 35.37 -5.07
N SER A 76 19.19 34.28 -4.32
CA SER A 76 18.04 33.39 -4.13
C SER A 76 17.90 32.95 -2.68
N LEU A 77 16.66 32.75 -2.24
CA LEU A 77 16.32 32.21 -0.92
C LEU A 77 15.71 30.82 -1.10
N HIS A 78 16.21 29.85 -0.33
CA HIS A 78 15.75 28.46 -0.37
C HIS A 78 15.24 28.03 1.00
N LEU A 79 13.93 27.83 1.11
CA LEU A 79 13.21 27.47 2.33
C LEU A 79 12.21 26.34 2.05
N LYS A 80 11.47 25.88 3.06
CA LYS A 80 10.43 24.86 2.94
C LYS A 80 9.07 25.35 3.48
N ALA A 81 8.64 26.53 3.04
CA ALA A 81 7.51 27.28 3.61
C ALA A 81 6.17 26.53 3.71
N THR A 82 5.88 25.61 2.78
CA THR A 82 4.65 24.81 2.82
C THR A 82 4.64 23.81 3.98
N MET A 83 5.77 23.13 4.21
CA MET A 83 5.90 22.16 5.30
C MET A 83 6.16 22.87 6.61
N MET A 84 7.16 23.75 6.65
CA MET A 84 7.54 24.54 7.82
C MET A 84 6.67 25.80 7.96
N LYS A 85 5.35 25.58 8.01
CA LYS A 85 4.28 26.60 7.86
C LYS A 85 4.28 27.77 8.87
N ILE A 86 5.16 27.75 9.87
CA ILE A 86 5.31 28.84 10.85
C ILE A 86 6.68 29.50 10.68
N SER A 87 7.78 28.77 10.90
CA SER A 87 9.13 29.32 10.88
C SER A 87 9.50 29.93 9.53
N ASP A 88 9.26 29.19 8.45
CA ASP A 88 9.80 29.53 7.14
C ASP A 88 9.09 30.72 6.50
N PRO A 89 7.75 30.85 6.58
CA PRO A 89 7.09 32.09 6.16
C PRO A 89 7.58 33.33 6.92
N ILE A 90 7.92 33.22 8.21
CA ILE A 90 8.47 34.35 8.98
C ILE A 90 9.89 34.69 8.49
N MET A 91 10.76 33.70 8.31
CA MET A 91 12.10 33.91 7.74
C MET A 91 12.03 34.51 6.34
N PHE A 92 11.11 34.02 5.50
CA PHE A 92 10.84 34.56 4.17
C PHE A 92 10.43 36.04 4.23
N GLY A 93 9.50 36.40 5.13
CA GLY A 93 9.08 37.79 5.32
C GLY A 93 10.23 38.70 5.78
N HIS A 94 11.16 38.21 6.60
CA HIS A 94 12.37 38.95 6.95
C HIS A 94 13.27 39.19 5.74
N CYS A 95 13.47 38.19 4.88
CA CYS A 95 14.25 38.35 3.65
C CYS A 95 13.60 39.35 2.68
N VAL A 96 12.28 39.28 2.49
CA VAL A 96 11.53 40.23 1.64
C VAL A 96 11.71 41.67 2.14
N LYS A 97 11.60 41.88 3.46
CA LYS A 97 11.82 43.20 4.07
C LYS A 97 13.27 43.68 3.92
N ALA A 98 14.26 42.78 4.02
CA ALA A 98 15.67 43.12 3.82
C ALA A 98 15.97 43.51 2.36
N TYR A 99 15.44 42.75 1.39
CA TYR A 99 15.65 43.01 -0.03
C TYR A 99 14.98 44.31 -0.50
N PHE A 100 13.78 44.60 0.00
CA PHE A 100 13.02 45.80 -0.37
C PHE A 100 13.00 46.87 0.74
N LYS A 101 14.08 46.96 1.51
CA LYS A 101 14.19 47.83 2.70
C LYS A 101 13.69 49.25 2.44
N ASP A 102 14.16 49.88 1.36
CA ASP A 102 13.78 51.24 1.00
C ASP A 102 12.28 51.39 0.71
N VAL A 103 11.66 50.40 0.06
CA VAL A 103 10.23 50.39 -0.26
C VAL A 103 9.40 50.25 1.03
N PHE A 104 9.78 49.30 1.90
CA PHE A 104 9.09 49.09 3.18
C PHE A 104 9.26 50.28 4.13
N SER A 105 10.43 50.93 4.16
CA SER A 105 10.67 52.15 4.93
C SER A 105 9.85 53.33 4.39
N LYS A 106 9.83 53.54 3.07
CA LYS A 106 9.10 54.64 2.44
C LYS A 106 7.58 54.52 2.56
N HIS A 107 7.04 53.31 2.51
CA HIS A 107 5.60 53.04 2.46
C HIS A 107 5.04 52.39 3.75
N ALA A 108 5.77 52.43 4.85
CA ALA A 108 5.42 51.74 6.11
C ALA A 108 3.97 51.97 6.56
N GLN A 109 3.54 53.23 6.66
CA GLN A 109 2.16 53.58 7.07
C GLN A 109 1.10 53.07 6.09
N THR A 110 1.40 53.07 4.80
CA THR A 110 0.48 52.55 3.76
C THR A 110 0.36 51.04 3.87
N PHE A 111 1.48 50.33 4.04
CA PHE A 111 1.50 48.88 4.20
C PHE A 111 0.79 48.41 5.47
N GLU A 112 0.95 49.14 6.58
CA GLU A 112 0.20 48.89 7.81
C GLU A 112 -1.32 49.03 7.59
N LYS A 113 -1.76 50.13 6.97
CA LYS A 113 -3.18 50.36 6.66
C LYS A 113 -3.79 49.31 5.73
N LEU A 114 -3.01 48.80 4.77
CA LEU A 114 -3.45 47.80 3.80
C LEU A 114 -3.31 46.36 4.34
N GLY A 115 -2.73 46.15 5.52
CA GLY A 115 -2.50 44.82 6.08
C GLY A 115 -1.50 43.99 5.28
N VAL A 116 -0.50 44.62 4.64
CA VAL A 116 0.51 43.91 3.84
C VAL A 116 1.33 42.99 4.73
N ASN A 117 1.31 41.69 4.42
CA ASN A 117 2.08 40.68 5.14
C ASN A 117 3.20 40.12 4.25
N ALA A 118 4.44 40.53 4.52
CA ALA A 118 5.63 40.07 3.78
C ALA A 118 5.84 38.55 3.87
N ASN A 119 5.27 37.86 4.86
CA ASN A 119 5.37 36.41 4.99
C ASN A 119 4.62 35.67 3.87
N ASN A 120 3.70 36.35 3.17
CA ASN A 120 3.00 35.84 1.99
C ASN A 120 3.70 36.22 0.66
N GLY A 121 4.85 36.90 0.75
CA GLY A 121 5.59 37.44 -0.39
C GLY A 121 4.96 38.67 -1.03
N LEU A 122 5.53 39.08 -2.16
CA LEU A 122 5.10 40.26 -2.92
C LEU A 122 4.08 39.95 -4.01
N GLY A 123 3.60 38.70 -4.12
CA GLY A 123 2.66 38.27 -5.16
C GLY A 123 1.39 39.14 -5.28
N ASP A 124 0.92 39.76 -4.20
CA ASP A 124 -0.23 40.68 -4.24
C ASP A 124 0.10 42.05 -4.86
N VAL A 125 1.32 42.55 -4.65
CA VAL A 125 1.84 43.78 -5.27
C VAL A 125 2.21 43.53 -6.74
N TYR A 126 2.85 42.39 -7.03
CA TYR A 126 3.29 42.02 -8.38
C TYR A 126 2.20 41.42 -9.28
N LYS A 127 1.08 40.89 -8.76
CA LYS A 127 -0.10 40.58 -9.59
C LYS A 127 -0.55 41.78 -10.45
N LYS A 128 -0.10 43.00 -10.10
CA LYS A 128 -0.40 44.25 -10.77
C LYS A 128 0.75 44.81 -11.64
N ILE A 129 1.96 44.22 -11.62
CA ILE A 129 3.14 44.65 -12.43
C ILE A 129 3.97 43.43 -12.88
N ALA A 130 4.19 43.27 -14.19
CA ALA A 130 4.64 42.02 -14.82
C ALA A 130 5.98 41.44 -14.29
N GLY A 131 5.99 40.14 -13.96
CA GLY A 131 7.16 39.33 -13.55
C GLY A 131 6.85 38.36 -12.39
N ILE A 132 7.59 37.25 -12.26
CA ILE A 132 7.57 36.35 -11.09
C ILE A 132 9.01 36.04 -10.69
N THR A 133 9.39 36.29 -9.43
CA THR A 133 10.74 36.08 -8.86
C THR A 133 10.69 35.16 -7.63
N ASN A 134 11.87 34.74 -7.16
CA ASN A 134 12.05 33.95 -5.93
C ASN A 134 11.35 34.54 -4.68
N LEU A 135 11.13 35.85 -4.62
CA LEU A 135 10.51 36.54 -3.48
C LEU A 135 9.00 36.81 -3.66
N HIS A 136 8.36 36.23 -4.68
CA HIS A 136 6.94 36.46 -4.97
C HIS A 136 6.00 35.66 -4.08
N VAL A 137 6.22 34.35 -3.99
CA VAL A 137 5.41 33.42 -3.19
C VAL A 137 6.35 32.50 -2.42
N PRO A 138 6.19 32.37 -1.09
CA PRO A 138 7.12 31.62 -0.23
C PRO A 138 7.22 30.13 -0.58
N SER A 139 6.20 29.57 -1.24
CA SER A 139 6.14 28.17 -1.64
C SER A 139 6.61 27.88 -3.07
N ASP A 140 7.01 28.90 -3.85
CA ASP A 140 7.42 28.69 -5.24
C ASP A 140 8.79 28.05 -5.36
N ILE A 141 9.72 28.42 -4.47
CA ILE A 141 11.10 27.91 -4.45
C ILE A 141 11.31 27.10 -3.16
N ILE A 142 11.21 25.79 -3.30
CA ILE A 142 11.30 24.84 -2.19
C ILE A 142 12.68 24.17 -2.19
N ILE A 143 13.40 24.25 -1.07
CA ILE A 143 14.83 23.93 -0.95
C ILE A 143 15.21 22.52 -1.47
N ASP A 144 14.44 21.50 -1.11
CA ASP A 144 14.63 20.10 -1.47
C ASP A 144 14.60 19.87 -2.98
N ASN A 145 13.77 20.58 -3.75
CA ASN A 145 13.76 20.45 -5.21
C ASN A 145 14.65 21.50 -5.90
N SER A 146 14.67 22.73 -5.39
CA SER A 146 15.37 23.86 -6.03
C SER A 146 16.89 23.72 -5.95
N MET A 147 17.44 23.25 -4.82
CA MET A 147 18.89 23.07 -4.68
C MET A 147 19.42 21.96 -5.61
N PRO A 148 18.85 20.74 -5.65
CA PRO A 148 19.30 19.71 -6.58
C PRO A 148 19.14 20.09 -8.05
N THR A 149 18.03 20.75 -8.41
CA THR A 149 17.80 21.22 -9.79
C THR A 149 18.90 22.21 -10.20
N ALA A 150 19.25 23.14 -9.33
CA ALA A 150 20.31 24.10 -9.59
C ALA A 150 21.70 23.43 -9.64
N ILE A 151 22.01 22.50 -8.73
CA ILE A 151 23.28 21.73 -8.74
C ILE A 151 23.41 20.96 -10.06
N ARG A 152 22.34 20.27 -10.48
CA ARG A 152 22.30 19.54 -11.76
C ARG A 152 22.49 20.46 -12.96
N ALA A 153 21.92 21.67 -12.92
CA ALA A 153 22.08 22.71 -13.94
C ALA A 153 23.46 23.42 -13.88
N GLY A 154 24.47 22.81 -13.25
CA GLY A 154 25.81 23.37 -13.16
C GLY A 154 25.95 24.51 -12.16
N GLY A 155 25.06 24.58 -11.17
CA GLY A 155 25.05 25.63 -10.15
C GLY A 155 24.44 26.95 -10.63
N LYS A 156 23.45 26.88 -11.54
CA LYS A 156 22.83 28.06 -12.17
C LYS A 156 21.32 28.14 -11.90
N MET A 157 20.79 29.37 -11.94
CA MET A 157 19.35 29.68 -11.92
C MET A 157 19.01 30.68 -13.03
N TRP A 158 17.72 30.94 -13.24
CA TRP A 158 17.22 31.80 -14.31
C TRP A 158 17.13 33.26 -13.87
N ASN A 159 17.71 34.16 -14.65
CA ASN A 159 17.60 35.60 -14.44
C ASN A 159 16.37 36.21 -15.13
N LYS A 160 16.22 37.54 -15.03
CA LYS A 160 15.09 38.30 -15.62
C LYS A 160 15.02 38.27 -17.15
N ASP A 161 16.12 37.89 -17.81
CA ASP A 161 16.26 37.87 -19.28
C ASP A 161 16.16 36.43 -19.82
N ASP A 162 15.62 35.49 -19.02
CA ASP A 162 15.52 34.05 -19.31
C ASP A 162 16.88 33.41 -19.66
N LYS A 163 17.95 33.83 -18.96
CA LYS A 163 19.29 33.24 -19.10
C LYS A 163 19.74 32.58 -17.80
N GLU A 164 20.52 31.51 -17.95
CA GLU A 164 21.19 30.85 -16.83
C GLU A 164 22.32 31.73 -16.29
N GLU A 165 22.36 31.91 -14.98
CA GLU A 165 23.34 32.76 -14.29
C GLU A 165 23.75 32.09 -12.97
N ASP A 166 24.99 32.32 -12.56
CA ASP A 166 25.45 31.90 -11.24
C ASP A 166 24.66 32.62 -10.15
N PHE A 167 24.50 31.97 -9.01
CA PHE A 167 23.65 32.49 -7.95
C PHE A 167 24.21 32.19 -6.57
N LYS A 168 23.77 32.99 -5.60
CA LYS A 168 23.99 32.78 -4.18
C LYS A 168 22.76 32.11 -3.57
N ALA A 169 22.89 30.82 -3.27
CA ALA A 169 21.90 30.05 -2.54
C ALA A 169 21.86 30.45 -1.06
N CYS A 170 20.92 31.33 -0.68
CA CYS A 170 20.74 31.72 0.71
C CYS A 170 19.88 30.68 1.46
N ILE A 171 20.51 29.94 2.37
CA ILE A 171 19.87 29.03 3.32
C ILE A 171 20.22 29.54 4.74
N PRO A 172 19.27 30.14 5.49
CA PRO A 172 19.62 30.85 6.72
C PRO A 172 20.23 29.97 7.81
N ASP A 173 19.58 28.84 8.11
CA ASP A 173 19.99 27.94 9.17
C ASP A 173 21.06 26.95 8.72
N ARG A 174 22.07 26.73 9.56
CA ARG A 174 23.23 25.90 9.22
C ARG A 174 23.03 24.40 9.35
N SER A 175 21.97 23.92 10.01
CA SER A 175 21.79 22.49 10.31
C SER A 175 21.95 21.61 9.08
N TYR A 176 21.49 22.10 7.92
CA TYR A 176 21.51 21.34 6.67
C TYR A 176 22.20 22.06 5.51
N ALA A 177 22.43 23.38 5.60
CA ALA A 177 23.04 24.18 4.53
C ALA A 177 24.45 23.66 4.15
N GLY A 178 25.23 23.20 5.13
CA GLY A 178 26.57 22.69 4.91
C GLY A 178 26.63 21.46 3.99
N ALA A 179 25.61 20.61 4.01
CA ALA A 179 25.56 19.42 3.14
C ALA A 179 25.42 19.82 1.66
N PHE A 180 24.57 20.80 1.33
CA PHE A 180 24.48 21.31 -0.03
C PHE A 180 25.76 22.02 -0.48
N ALA A 181 26.36 22.83 0.41
CA ALA A 181 27.62 23.51 0.12
C ALA A 181 28.74 22.51 -0.24
N GLU A 182 28.85 21.41 0.52
CA GLU A 182 29.83 20.36 0.25
C GLU A 182 29.58 19.65 -1.09
N CYS A 183 28.32 19.39 -1.45
CA CYS A 183 27.98 18.81 -2.76
C CYS A 183 28.35 19.77 -3.91
N ILE A 184 28.08 21.07 -3.74
CA ILE A 184 28.46 22.10 -4.72
C ILE A 184 29.98 22.17 -4.88
N ASP A 185 30.72 22.21 -3.78
CA ASP A 185 32.19 22.29 -3.80
C ASP A 185 32.81 21.02 -4.38
N PHE A 186 32.22 19.85 -4.11
CA PHE A 186 32.59 18.61 -4.76
C PHE A 186 32.43 18.73 -6.29
N CYS A 187 31.27 19.16 -6.79
CA CYS A 187 31.00 19.33 -8.22
C CYS A 187 31.93 20.38 -8.87
N LYS A 188 32.22 21.50 -8.21
CA LYS A 188 33.19 22.50 -8.70
C LYS A 188 34.57 21.90 -8.89
N LYS A 189 35.02 21.04 -7.96
CA LYS A 189 36.33 20.37 -8.02
C LYS A 189 36.36 19.22 -9.03
N ASN A 190 35.24 18.51 -9.19
CA ASN A 190 35.21 17.20 -9.85
C ASN A 190 34.46 17.15 -11.18
N GLY A 191 33.80 18.25 -11.57
CA GLY A 191 32.81 18.25 -12.65
C GLY A 191 31.46 17.68 -12.21
N ALA A 192 30.49 17.72 -13.11
CA ALA A 192 29.19 17.10 -12.90
C ALA A 192 29.30 15.57 -12.74
N PHE A 193 28.36 14.97 -12.03
CA PHE A 193 28.20 13.51 -12.01
C PHE A 193 27.85 12.98 -13.40
N ASP A 194 28.31 11.76 -13.71
CA ASP A 194 27.85 11.01 -14.89
C ASP A 194 26.79 9.99 -14.45
N PRO A 195 25.50 10.21 -14.80
CA PRO A 195 24.42 9.28 -14.48
C PRO A 195 24.64 7.84 -14.95
N LYS A 196 25.46 7.62 -15.98
CA LYS A 196 25.74 6.27 -16.50
C LYS A 196 26.65 5.48 -15.58
N THR A 197 27.56 6.16 -14.87
CA THR A 197 28.62 5.51 -14.09
C THR A 197 28.55 5.81 -12.61
N MET A 198 27.74 6.77 -12.15
CA MET A 198 27.65 7.04 -10.72
C MET A 198 26.99 5.88 -9.94
N GLY A 199 27.36 5.74 -8.67
CA GLY A 199 26.71 4.83 -7.72
C GLY A 199 25.43 5.43 -7.16
N ALA A 200 24.58 4.58 -6.58
CA ALA A 200 23.29 4.97 -6.01
C ALA A 200 23.43 5.39 -4.54
N CYS A 201 22.64 6.38 -4.13
CA CYS A 201 22.62 6.91 -2.78
C CYS A 201 21.23 6.75 -2.12
N PRO A 202 20.80 5.52 -1.78
CA PRO A 202 19.52 5.28 -1.11
C PRO A 202 19.47 5.95 0.27
N ASN A 203 18.26 6.19 0.80
CA ASN A 203 18.06 6.80 2.11
C ASN A 203 17.27 5.90 3.07
N VAL A 204 17.63 5.95 4.35
CA VAL A 204 16.86 5.42 5.47
C VAL A 204 16.57 6.57 6.42
N GLY A 205 15.33 7.07 6.39
CA GLY A 205 14.91 8.29 7.08
C GLY A 205 14.15 8.05 8.38
N LEU A 206 14.52 8.75 9.44
CA LEU A 206 13.76 8.79 10.70
C LEU A 206 12.56 9.73 10.56
N MET A 207 11.35 9.18 10.39
CA MET A 207 10.13 10.00 10.16
C MET A 207 8.93 9.59 11.01
N ALA A 208 8.95 8.40 11.63
CA ALA A 208 7.79 7.85 12.31
C ALA A 208 7.30 8.75 13.45
N GLN A 209 5.97 8.87 13.56
CA GLN A 209 5.29 9.68 14.58
C GLN A 209 5.65 11.18 14.56
N LYS A 210 5.91 11.74 13.37
CA LYS A 210 6.30 13.15 13.18
C LYS A 210 7.58 13.50 13.92
N ALA A 211 8.62 12.68 13.74
CA ALA A 211 9.93 12.90 14.33
C ALA A 211 10.50 14.29 13.98
N GLU A 212 11.21 14.88 14.94
CA GLU A 212 12.03 16.08 14.78
C GLU A 212 11.20 17.32 14.33
N GLU A 213 11.68 18.08 13.34
CA GLU A 213 11.06 19.33 12.89
C GLU A 213 9.63 19.15 12.36
N TYR A 214 9.29 18.00 11.78
CA TYR A 214 7.97 17.81 11.14
C TYR A 214 6.86 17.64 12.18
N GLY A 215 7.22 17.37 13.45
CA GLY A 215 6.33 17.41 14.60
C GLY A 215 6.24 18.76 15.30
N SER A 216 7.07 19.74 14.93
CA SER A 216 7.31 20.96 15.70
C SER A 216 6.30 22.09 15.49
N HIS A 217 5.42 22.00 14.48
CA HIS A 217 4.47 23.07 14.18
C HIS A 217 3.62 23.53 15.38
N PRO A 218 3.00 22.63 16.17
CA PRO A 218 2.24 23.05 17.36
C PRO A 218 3.12 23.52 18.54
N THR A 219 4.44 23.54 18.38
CA THR A 219 5.45 23.93 19.37
C THR A 219 6.46 24.94 18.80
N THR A 220 6.08 25.66 17.74
CA THR A 220 6.86 26.76 17.15
C THR A 220 6.13 28.08 17.38
N PHE A 221 6.82 29.08 17.91
CA PHE A 221 6.24 30.36 18.30
C PHE A 221 7.14 31.51 17.88
N GLU A 222 6.53 32.59 17.38
CA GLU A 222 7.17 33.90 17.36
C GLU A 222 7.09 34.49 18.77
N ALA A 223 8.22 34.90 19.35
CA ALA A 223 8.29 35.41 20.71
C ALA A 223 7.47 36.71 20.85
N PRO A 224 6.42 36.76 21.68
CA PRO A 224 5.51 37.91 21.72
C PRO A 224 6.09 39.12 22.46
N LYS A 225 7.07 38.90 23.34
CA LYS A 225 7.71 39.88 24.23
C LYS A 225 9.19 39.51 24.38
N ASN A 226 10.00 40.42 24.94
CA ASN A 226 11.33 40.06 25.45
C ASN A 226 11.16 39.23 26.73
N GLY A 227 12.02 38.22 26.91
CA GLY A 227 11.95 37.35 28.09
C GLY A 227 12.50 35.97 27.82
N THR A 228 11.92 34.95 28.46
CA THR A 228 12.37 33.55 28.35
C THR A 228 11.20 32.64 27.95
N ILE A 229 11.31 31.93 26.83
CA ILE A 229 10.45 30.77 26.56
C ILE A 229 11.10 29.53 27.16
N ARG A 230 10.33 28.78 27.96
CA ARG A 230 10.80 27.58 28.66
C ARG A 230 9.77 26.46 28.63
N ILE A 231 10.27 25.23 28.66
CA ILE A 231 9.50 24.00 28.82
C ILE A 231 9.62 23.59 30.27
N VAL A 232 8.49 23.49 30.98
CA VAL A 232 8.46 23.20 32.42
C VAL A 232 7.62 21.97 32.72
N LEU A 233 8.12 21.10 33.58
CA LEU A 233 7.37 19.95 34.08
C LEU A 233 6.15 20.41 34.86
N LYS A 234 5.00 19.79 34.58
CA LYS A 234 3.81 19.96 35.41
C LYS A 234 4.03 19.32 36.78
N GLY A 235 3.48 19.93 37.83
CA GLY A 235 3.59 19.44 39.21
C GLY A 235 4.83 19.92 39.97
N SER A 236 6.01 19.98 39.33
CA SER A 236 7.26 20.45 39.98
C SER A 236 7.69 21.86 39.56
N ASN A 237 7.20 22.37 38.42
CA ASN A 237 7.70 23.58 37.75
C ASN A 237 9.21 23.56 37.44
N GLN A 238 9.84 22.39 37.45
CA GLN A 238 11.22 22.22 37.01
C GLN A 238 11.33 22.57 35.54
N VAL A 239 12.30 23.42 35.19
CA VAL A 239 12.60 23.77 33.81
C VAL A 239 13.39 22.64 33.16
N LEU A 240 12.88 22.08 32.06
CA LEU A 240 13.59 21.10 31.24
C LEU A 240 14.56 21.80 30.28
N LEU A 241 14.02 22.75 29.50
CA LEU A 241 14.76 23.51 28.49
C LEU A 241 14.24 24.95 28.46
N GLY A 242 15.08 25.90 28.03
CA GLY A 242 14.66 27.29 27.88
C GLY A 242 15.71 28.19 27.25
N HIS A 243 15.22 29.26 26.64
CA HIS A 243 16.01 30.27 25.93
C HIS A 243 15.52 31.67 26.29
N ARG A 244 16.47 32.59 26.51
CA ARG A 244 16.18 34.02 26.56
C ARG A 244 16.10 34.54 25.12
N LEU A 245 15.06 35.31 24.83
CA LEU A 245 14.66 35.70 23.48
C LEU A 245 14.28 37.18 23.46
N GLN A 246 14.38 37.77 22.28
CA GLN A 246 13.80 39.07 21.97
C GLN A 246 12.45 38.89 21.29
N LYS A 247 11.59 39.91 21.40
CA LYS A 247 10.32 39.95 20.67
C LYS A 247 10.57 39.77 19.16
N GLY A 248 9.84 38.84 18.54
CA GLY A 248 9.94 38.52 17.13
C GLY A 248 10.92 37.40 16.78
N ASP A 249 11.72 36.90 17.74
CA ASP A 249 12.53 35.70 17.52
C ASP A 249 11.64 34.47 17.32
N ILE A 250 12.09 33.52 16.50
CA ILE A 250 11.34 32.29 16.24
C ILE A 250 11.89 31.21 17.16
N TRP A 251 11.12 30.78 18.15
CA TRP A 251 11.47 29.66 19.03
C TRP A 251 10.74 28.39 18.60
N ARG A 252 11.41 27.24 18.72
CA ARG A 252 10.87 25.93 18.34
C ARG A 252 11.28 24.85 19.32
N SER A 253 10.39 23.90 19.55
CA SER A 253 10.71 22.63 20.19
C SER A 253 10.33 21.44 19.33
N CYS A 254 11.21 20.43 19.28
CA CYS A 254 11.08 19.19 18.52
C CYS A 254 11.05 17.98 19.48
N GLN A 255 10.48 16.88 19.01
CA GLN A 255 10.30 15.64 19.77
C GLN A 255 10.62 14.44 18.89
N THR A 256 11.44 13.52 19.41
CA THR A 256 11.82 12.30 18.70
C THR A 256 11.78 11.13 19.66
N LYS A 257 10.81 10.23 19.47
CA LYS A 257 10.55 9.12 20.38
C LYS A 257 11.55 7.98 20.20
N ASP A 258 11.79 7.26 21.29
CA ASP A 258 12.76 6.17 21.37
C ASP A 258 12.45 5.00 20.43
N ALA A 259 11.18 4.56 20.38
CA ALA A 259 10.76 3.44 19.54
C ALA A 259 11.01 3.69 18.03
N PRO A 260 10.63 4.86 17.46
CA PRO A 260 11.06 5.28 16.12
C PRO A 260 12.57 5.22 15.88
N ILE A 261 13.40 5.69 16.81
CA ILE A 261 14.87 5.67 16.65
C ILE A 261 15.38 4.22 16.59
N LYS A 262 14.87 3.36 17.48
CA LYS A 262 15.23 1.94 17.51
C LYS A 262 14.85 1.22 16.21
N ASP A 263 13.67 1.47 15.68
CA ASP A 263 13.25 0.90 14.39
C ASP A 263 14.08 1.42 13.22
N TRP A 264 14.38 2.72 13.21
CA TRP A 264 15.25 3.35 12.21
C TRP A 264 16.66 2.74 12.16
N VAL A 265 17.28 2.50 13.32
CA VAL A 265 18.57 1.78 13.40
C VAL A 265 18.46 0.35 12.85
N LYS A 266 17.40 -0.37 13.22
CA LYS A 266 17.13 -1.72 12.68
C LYS A 266 16.93 -1.71 11.17
N LEU A 267 16.22 -0.73 10.63
CA LEU A 267 16.00 -0.58 9.20
C LEU A 267 17.31 -0.30 8.46
N ALA A 268 18.16 0.58 8.98
CA ALA A 268 19.47 0.87 8.41
C ALA A 268 20.33 -0.39 8.28
N VAL A 269 20.40 -1.20 9.35
CA VAL A 269 21.14 -2.47 9.34
C VAL A 269 20.52 -3.47 8.37
N ARG A 270 19.18 -3.62 8.35
CA ARG A 270 18.49 -4.51 7.39
C ARG A 270 18.78 -4.14 5.93
N ARG A 271 18.78 -2.84 5.60
CA ARG A 271 19.07 -2.39 4.22
C ARG A 271 20.54 -2.59 3.86
N CYS A 272 21.46 -2.39 4.80
CA CYS A 272 22.88 -2.70 4.60
C CYS A 272 23.11 -4.21 4.38
N GLN A 273 22.46 -5.07 5.16
CA GLN A 273 22.51 -6.53 5.02
C GLN A 273 21.94 -7.04 3.69
N ALA A 274 20.83 -6.44 3.23
CA ALA A 274 20.19 -6.83 1.98
C ALA A 274 21.13 -6.61 0.78
N ASN A 275 21.86 -5.48 0.78
CA ASN A 275 22.81 -5.11 -0.27
C ASN A 275 22.25 -5.32 -1.70
N ASP A 276 20.96 -5.06 -1.88
CA ASP A 276 20.14 -5.39 -3.05
C ASP A 276 20.14 -4.27 -4.11
N PHE A 277 21.20 -3.47 -4.14
CA PHE A 277 21.38 -2.33 -5.05
C PHE A 277 22.20 -2.74 -6.29
N PRO A 278 22.10 -2.03 -7.43
CA PRO A 278 22.98 -2.26 -8.58
C PRO A 278 24.47 -2.12 -8.19
N ARG A 279 25.38 -2.93 -8.75
CA ARG A 279 26.84 -2.88 -8.44
C ARG A 279 27.16 -3.15 -6.97
N ASN A 280 26.54 -4.19 -6.40
CA ASN A 280 26.64 -4.63 -5.02
C ASN A 280 27.77 -5.65 -4.74
N GLU A 281 28.83 -5.67 -5.57
CA GLU A 281 29.97 -6.60 -5.45
C GLU A 281 30.71 -6.48 -4.11
N LYS A 282 30.50 -5.38 -3.38
CA LYS A 282 31.00 -5.14 -2.02
C LYS A 282 29.82 -4.78 -1.11
N PRO A 283 29.91 -5.03 0.22
CA PRO A 283 28.94 -4.54 1.17
C PRO A 283 28.73 -3.02 1.00
N CYS A 284 27.48 -2.60 0.87
CA CYS A 284 27.14 -1.18 0.77
C CYS A 284 27.46 -0.49 2.10
N LYS A 285 28.20 0.62 2.03
CA LYS A 285 28.47 1.46 3.20
C LYS A 285 27.19 2.16 3.65
N ALA A 286 26.88 2.12 4.94
CA ALA A 286 25.83 2.93 5.54
C ALA A 286 26.46 4.00 6.43
N ILE A 287 26.04 5.25 6.25
CA ILE A 287 26.53 6.38 7.04
C ILE A 287 25.35 6.98 7.78
N PHE A 288 25.42 7.08 9.10
CA PHE A 288 24.54 7.88 9.93
C PHE A 288 25.00 9.34 9.88
N TRP A 289 24.15 10.24 9.37
CA TRP A 289 24.47 11.66 9.19
C TRP A 289 24.04 12.41 10.44
N LEU A 290 24.96 12.51 11.40
CA LEU A 290 24.73 13.08 12.73
C LEU A 290 25.89 14.03 13.04
N ASP A 291 25.57 15.29 13.31
CA ASP A 291 26.55 16.33 13.61
C ASP A 291 26.91 16.34 15.11
N PRO A 292 28.15 16.01 15.52
CA PRO A 292 28.53 16.05 16.93
C PRO A 292 28.53 17.46 17.54
N ALA A 293 28.39 18.51 16.74
CA ALA A 293 28.21 19.88 17.24
C ALA A 293 26.74 20.25 17.50
N ARG A 294 25.77 19.38 17.17
CA ARG A 294 24.35 19.56 17.50
C ARG A 294 23.98 18.80 18.76
N ALA A 295 23.26 19.46 19.66
CA ALA A 295 22.80 18.83 20.90
C ALA A 295 21.83 17.67 20.61
N HIS A 296 20.93 17.85 19.63
CA HIS A 296 19.99 16.81 19.22
C HIS A 296 20.72 15.57 18.70
N ASP A 297 21.59 15.76 17.71
CA ASP A 297 22.30 14.67 17.04
C ASP A 297 23.20 13.91 18.03
N CYS A 298 23.79 14.58 19.03
CA CYS A 298 24.49 13.91 20.13
C CYS A 298 23.58 12.93 20.90
N GLN A 299 22.35 13.32 21.23
CA GLN A 299 21.38 12.42 21.88
C GLN A 299 20.99 11.26 20.95
N ILE A 300 20.86 11.51 19.64
CA ILE A 300 20.61 10.45 18.64
C ILE A 300 21.80 9.48 18.56
N MET A 301 23.04 9.98 18.56
CA MET A 301 24.24 9.14 18.55
C MET A 301 24.29 8.19 19.74
N GLU A 302 23.95 8.65 20.95
CA GLU A 302 23.84 7.79 22.14
C GLU A 302 22.85 6.64 21.92
N LYS A 303 21.70 6.91 21.28
CA LYS A 303 20.71 5.88 20.94
C LYS A 303 21.21 4.94 19.84
N VAL A 304 21.89 5.44 18.83
CA VAL A 304 22.51 4.62 17.77
C VAL A 304 23.54 3.67 18.38
N HIS A 305 24.43 4.16 19.24
CA HIS A 305 25.40 3.33 19.96
C HIS A 305 24.74 2.29 20.88
N LYS A 306 23.60 2.64 21.49
CA LYS A 306 22.80 1.71 22.30
C LYS A 306 22.15 0.60 21.46
N TYR A 307 21.60 0.93 20.29
CA TYR A 307 20.76 0.00 19.51
C TYR A 307 21.50 -0.79 18.44
N LEU A 308 22.63 -0.31 17.92
CA LEU A 308 23.44 -1.06 16.96
C LEU A 308 23.88 -2.44 17.50
N PRO A 309 24.31 -2.60 18.78
CA PRO A 309 24.65 -3.91 19.33
C PRO A 309 23.48 -4.89 19.46
N GLU A 310 22.23 -4.42 19.40
CA GLU A 310 21.05 -5.29 19.47
C GLU A 310 20.73 -6.00 18.14
N VAL A 311 21.43 -5.65 17.07
CA VAL A 311 21.27 -6.23 15.73
C VAL A 311 22.61 -6.74 15.21
N ARG A 312 22.56 -7.77 14.36
CA ARG A 312 23.78 -8.39 13.82
C ARG A 312 24.45 -7.48 12.80
N THR A 313 25.64 -6.96 13.12
CA THR A 313 26.41 -6.05 12.25
C THR A 313 27.69 -6.66 11.68
N ASP A 314 27.91 -7.97 11.87
CA ASP A 314 29.11 -8.66 11.38
C ASP A 314 29.31 -8.44 9.86
N GLY A 315 30.48 -7.92 9.49
CA GLY A 315 30.85 -7.71 8.09
C GLY A 315 30.17 -6.52 7.40
N LEU A 316 29.40 -5.70 8.14
CA LEU A 316 28.79 -4.48 7.60
C LEU A 316 29.72 -3.27 7.79
N ASP A 317 29.73 -2.36 6.81
CA ASP A 317 30.43 -1.08 6.86
C ASP A 317 29.45 0.02 7.29
N ILE A 318 29.41 0.31 8.60
CA ILE A 318 28.49 1.29 9.20
C ILE A 318 29.30 2.33 9.98
N GLU A 319 29.13 3.60 9.65
CA GLU A 319 29.82 4.72 10.30
C GLU A 319 28.87 5.86 10.68
N ILE A 320 29.32 6.74 11.58
CA ILE A 320 28.63 7.98 11.95
C ILE A 320 29.52 9.16 11.53
N MET A 321 28.96 10.14 10.82
CA MET A 321 29.67 11.31 10.31
C MET A 321 28.78 12.56 10.36
N SER A 322 29.41 13.74 10.46
CA SER A 322 28.66 14.99 10.28
C SER A 322 28.06 15.06 8.86
N PRO A 323 26.94 15.79 8.64
CA PRO A 323 26.32 15.89 7.31
C PRO A 323 27.28 16.31 6.19
N GLN A 324 28.25 17.18 6.46
CA GLN A 324 29.27 17.60 5.49
C GLN A 324 30.26 16.48 5.18
N GLN A 325 30.79 15.81 6.22
CA GLN A 325 31.70 14.67 6.03
C GLN A 325 31.01 13.53 5.28
N ALA A 326 29.78 13.22 5.67
CA ALA A 326 28.97 12.18 5.06
C ALA A 326 28.64 12.50 3.60
N MET A 327 28.29 13.76 3.28
CA MET A 327 28.09 14.22 1.91
C MET A 327 29.34 14.02 1.06
N ARG A 328 30.50 14.46 1.55
CA ARG A 328 31.78 14.30 0.83
C ARG A 328 32.06 12.85 0.48
N VAL A 329 32.02 11.96 1.46
CA VAL A 329 32.28 10.52 1.27
C VAL A 329 31.26 9.92 0.32
N THR A 330 29.99 10.30 0.44
CA THR A 330 28.91 9.83 -0.43
C THR A 330 29.14 10.27 -1.88
N CYS A 331 29.47 11.54 -2.13
CA CYS A 331 29.80 12.05 -3.46
C CYS A 331 31.06 11.40 -4.06
N GLU A 332 32.11 11.19 -3.26
CA GLU A 332 33.34 10.51 -3.69
C GLU A 332 33.05 9.07 -4.12
N ARG A 333 32.29 8.32 -3.31
CA ARG A 333 31.87 6.95 -3.61
C ARG A 333 30.94 6.90 -4.83
N ALA A 334 29.96 7.79 -4.91
CA ALA A 334 29.05 7.88 -6.04
C ALA A 334 29.83 8.14 -7.34
N LYS A 335 30.80 9.06 -7.36
CA LYS A 335 31.66 9.28 -8.54
C LYS A 335 32.48 8.05 -8.93
N GLN A 336 32.82 7.20 -7.98
CA GLN A 336 33.52 5.93 -8.20
C GLN A 336 32.58 4.76 -8.55
N GLY A 337 31.28 5.02 -8.74
CA GLY A 337 30.30 3.99 -9.07
C GLY A 337 29.87 3.13 -7.89
N MET A 338 30.23 3.50 -6.65
CA MET A 338 29.90 2.76 -5.43
C MET A 338 28.67 3.34 -4.73
N ASN A 339 27.84 2.46 -4.17
CA ASN A 339 26.63 2.85 -3.45
C ASN A 339 26.93 3.26 -2.01
N THR A 340 26.10 4.15 -1.46
CA THR A 340 26.16 4.54 -0.05
C THR A 340 24.75 4.76 0.51
N ILE A 341 24.36 4.00 1.53
CA ILE A 341 23.11 4.24 2.25
C ILE A 341 23.28 5.46 3.15
N THR A 342 22.45 6.47 2.92
CA THR A 342 22.37 7.67 3.76
C THR A 342 21.33 7.42 4.86
N VAL A 343 21.77 7.37 6.11
CA VAL A 343 20.90 7.09 7.27
C VAL A 343 20.73 8.39 8.04
N THR A 344 19.55 9.01 7.95
CA THR A 344 19.38 10.41 8.34
C THR A 344 18.13 10.69 9.15
N GLY A 345 18.12 11.83 9.85
CA GLY A 345 16.91 12.46 10.37
C GLY A 345 15.89 12.83 9.27
N ASN A 346 14.75 13.34 9.67
CA ASN A 346 13.56 13.60 8.86
C ASN A 346 13.79 14.67 7.79
N VAL A 347 14.45 15.78 8.15
CA VAL A 347 14.72 16.87 7.18
C VAL A 347 15.73 16.43 6.13
N LEU A 348 16.83 15.79 6.54
CA LEU A 348 17.83 15.28 5.61
C LEU A 348 17.29 14.12 4.76
N ARG A 349 16.38 13.28 5.27
CA ARG A 349 15.67 12.28 4.46
C ARG A 349 15.08 12.99 3.25
N ASP A 350 14.26 14.00 3.52
CA ASP A 350 13.56 14.77 2.50
C ASP A 350 14.51 15.40 1.48
N TYR A 351 15.59 16.03 1.96
CA TYR A 351 16.56 16.72 1.09
C TYR A 351 17.36 15.75 0.23
N LEU A 352 17.79 14.62 0.79
CA LEU A 352 18.64 13.65 0.09
C LEU A 352 17.83 12.77 -0.86
N THR A 353 16.56 12.48 -0.56
CA THR A 353 15.65 11.77 -1.48
C THR A 353 15.22 12.60 -2.68
N ASP A 354 15.43 13.92 -2.68
CA ASP A 354 15.39 14.72 -3.90
C ASP A 354 16.78 14.88 -4.53
N LEU A 355 17.81 15.18 -3.72
CA LEU A 355 19.14 15.50 -4.21
C LEU A 355 19.72 14.39 -5.09
N PHE A 356 19.89 13.20 -4.53
CA PHE A 356 20.57 12.13 -5.25
C PHE A 356 19.74 11.61 -6.42
N PRO A 357 18.42 11.37 -6.30
CA PRO A 357 17.60 10.97 -7.44
C PRO A 357 17.57 12.00 -8.59
N ILE A 358 17.58 13.31 -8.30
CA ILE A 358 17.68 14.33 -9.36
C ILE A 358 19.04 14.27 -10.06
N LEU A 359 20.13 13.96 -9.35
CA LEU A 359 21.46 13.79 -9.96
C LEU A 359 21.58 12.46 -10.73
N GLU A 360 21.04 11.37 -10.19
CA GLU A 360 21.13 10.00 -10.73
C GLU A 360 20.16 9.77 -11.90
N LEU A 361 18.89 10.14 -11.72
CA LEU A 361 17.78 9.79 -12.63
C LEU A 361 17.22 11.01 -13.36
N GLY A 362 17.64 12.20 -12.97
CA GLY A 362 17.12 13.44 -13.48
C GLY A 362 15.74 13.84 -12.94
N THR A 363 15.22 13.09 -11.97
CA THR A 363 13.94 13.34 -11.29
C THR A 363 13.87 12.50 -10.02
N SER A 364 13.19 13.02 -8.99
CA SER A 364 12.84 12.28 -7.77
C SER A 364 11.48 11.58 -7.84
N ALA A 365 10.78 11.68 -8.97
CA ALA A 365 9.49 11.02 -9.17
C ALA A 365 9.62 9.50 -9.48
N LYS A 366 10.82 9.03 -9.84
CA LYS A 366 11.10 7.64 -10.22
C LYS A 366 11.76 6.87 -9.09
N MET A 367 11.16 6.93 -7.90
CA MET A 367 11.73 6.39 -6.68
C MET A 367 10.81 5.34 -6.06
N LEU A 368 11.42 4.36 -5.41
CA LEU A 368 10.72 3.49 -4.48
C LEU A 368 10.73 4.15 -3.10
N SER A 369 9.55 4.43 -2.54
CA SER A 369 9.39 4.95 -1.18
C SER A 369 8.53 3.99 -0.35
N VAL A 370 9.20 3.20 0.50
CA VAL A 370 8.55 2.20 1.37
C VAL A 370 8.64 2.64 2.82
N VAL A 371 7.51 2.59 3.51
CA VAL A 371 7.37 2.88 4.93
C VAL A 371 6.91 1.61 5.65
N PRO A 372 7.85 0.83 6.21
CA PRO A 372 7.51 -0.27 7.11
C PRO A 372 6.80 0.28 8.34
N MET A 373 5.56 -0.16 8.57
CA MET A 373 4.75 0.39 9.65
C MET A 373 5.15 -0.23 10.99
N LEU A 374 5.24 0.58 12.04
CA LEU A 374 5.61 0.10 13.40
C LEU A 374 4.68 -0.99 13.93
N ALA A 375 3.42 -1.01 13.51
CA ALA A 375 2.41 -1.99 13.90
C ALA A 375 2.43 -3.27 13.03
N GLY A 376 3.37 -3.40 12.09
CA GLY A 376 3.31 -4.38 11.00
C GLY A 376 2.57 -3.84 9.77
N GLY A 377 2.84 -4.46 8.62
CA GLY A 377 2.39 -3.99 7.31
C GLY A 377 3.31 -2.94 6.66
N GLY A 378 2.92 -2.45 5.49
CA GLY A 378 3.69 -1.49 4.71
C GLY A 378 2.82 -0.42 4.07
N MET A 379 3.35 0.80 3.99
CA MET A 379 2.83 1.89 3.17
C MET A 379 3.83 2.16 2.05
N TYR A 380 3.33 2.29 0.81
CA TYR A 380 4.16 2.45 -0.39
C TYR A 380 3.79 3.76 -1.05
N GLU A 381 4.63 4.77 -0.89
CA GLU A 381 4.45 6.06 -1.53
C GLU A 381 4.97 5.97 -2.97
N THR A 382 4.19 6.50 -3.91
CA THR A 382 4.43 6.31 -5.34
C THR A 382 5.45 7.29 -5.92
N GLY A 383 6.01 8.17 -5.08
CA GLY A 383 7.03 9.16 -5.43
C GLY A 383 7.16 10.22 -4.34
N ALA A 384 8.26 10.96 -4.36
CA ALA A 384 8.54 12.02 -3.37
C ALA A 384 8.04 13.41 -3.79
N GLY A 385 7.60 13.57 -5.05
CA GLY A 385 7.18 14.86 -5.61
C GLY A 385 5.75 15.30 -5.27
N GLY A 386 5.38 16.51 -5.70
CA GLY A 386 4.00 17.02 -5.58
C GLY A 386 3.06 16.59 -6.71
N SER A 387 1.78 16.98 -6.64
CA SER A 387 0.71 16.61 -7.60
C SER A 387 0.71 17.35 -8.95
N ALA A 388 1.83 17.99 -9.31
CA ALA A 388 2.10 18.63 -10.61
C ALA A 388 0.92 19.42 -11.26
N PRO A 389 0.54 20.62 -10.74
CA PRO A 389 -0.59 21.41 -11.26
C PRO A 389 -0.45 21.79 -12.75
N LYS A 390 0.79 21.96 -13.25
CA LYS A 390 1.06 22.24 -14.68
C LYS A 390 0.70 21.06 -15.60
N HIS A 391 0.57 19.84 -15.08
CA HIS A 391 0.13 18.67 -15.85
C HIS A 391 -1.37 18.73 -16.06
N VAL A 392 -2.13 19.05 -15.00
CA VAL A 392 -3.58 19.26 -15.07
C VAL A 392 -3.94 20.40 -16.05
N GLN A 393 -3.17 21.49 -16.05
CA GLN A 393 -3.37 22.59 -17.00
C GLN A 393 -3.19 22.17 -18.47
N GLN A 394 -2.20 21.33 -18.79
CA GLN A 394 -2.06 20.80 -20.15
C GLN A 394 -3.17 19.80 -20.46
N PHE A 395 -3.55 18.97 -19.50
CA PHE A 395 -4.63 18.01 -19.67
C PHE A 395 -5.95 18.72 -19.99
N THR A 396 -6.37 19.72 -19.22
CA THR A 396 -7.64 20.43 -19.49
C THR A 396 -7.61 21.23 -20.79
N LYS A 397 -6.45 21.80 -21.17
CA LYS A 397 -6.30 22.61 -22.38
C LYS A 397 -6.18 21.77 -23.66
N GLU A 398 -5.45 20.66 -23.60
CA GLU A 398 -4.97 19.93 -24.78
C GLU A 398 -5.25 18.41 -24.70
N ASN A 399 -5.98 17.96 -23.67
CA ASN A 399 -6.30 16.55 -23.39
C ASN A 399 -5.08 15.64 -23.51
N HIS A 400 -3.95 16.08 -22.96
CA HIS A 400 -2.69 15.33 -22.93
C HIS A 400 -2.11 15.38 -21.52
N LEU A 401 -1.94 14.21 -20.91
CA LEU A 401 -1.44 14.08 -19.53
C LEU A 401 -0.02 13.52 -19.55
N ARG A 402 0.97 14.39 -19.33
CA ARG A 402 2.40 14.04 -19.30
C ARG A 402 2.92 13.53 -17.94
N TRP A 403 2.02 13.09 -17.05
CA TRP A 403 2.40 12.55 -15.75
C TRP A 403 2.92 11.13 -15.90
N ASP A 404 4.08 10.84 -15.29
CA ASP A 404 4.76 9.54 -15.34
C ASP A 404 4.35 8.67 -14.13
N TYR A 405 3.72 7.53 -14.39
CA TYR A 405 3.20 6.59 -13.37
C TYR A 405 4.23 5.54 -12.92
N LEU A 406 5.50 5.62 -13.35
CA LEU A 406 6.49 4.58 -13.02
C LEU A 406 6.54 4.25 -11.52
N GLY A 407 6.51 5.26 -10.65
CA GLY A 407 6.54 5.05 -9.21
C GLY A 407 5.29 4.35 -8.65
N GLU A 408 4.13 4.43 -9.32
CA GLU A 408 2.93 3.67 -8.95
C GLU A 408 3.09 2.19 -9.29
N TYR A 409 3.71 1.86 -10.43
CA TYR A 409 3.99 0.48 -10.80
C TYR A 409 5.01 -0.15 -9.85
N LEU A 410 6.04 0.61 -9.46
CA LEU A 410 7.04 0.16 -8.50
C LEU A 410 6.42 -0.04 -7.11
N ALA A 411 5.63 0.92 -6.62
CA ALA A 411 4.94 0.81 -5.34
C ALA A 411 3.94 -0.37 -5.31
N LEU A 412 3.19 -0.58 -6.41
CA LEU A 412 2.27 -1.71 -6.53
C LEU A 412 3.04 -3.04 -6.52
N THR A 413 4.18 -3.12 -7.22
CA THR A 413 5.03 -4.31 -7.21
C THR A 413 5.46 -4.64 -5.78
N CYS A 414 6.05 -3.69 -5.05
CA CYS A 414 6.49 -3.92 -3.68
C CYS A 414 5.34 -4.26 -2.73
N SER A 415 4.17 -3.64 -2.90
CA SER A 415 2.97 -3.97 -2.13
C SER A 415 2.55 -5.43 -2.30
N ILE A 416 2.57 -5.94 -3.54
CA ILE A 416 2.23 -7.34 -3.83
C ILE A 416 3.34 -8.29 -3.35
N GLU A 417 4.62 -7.91 -3.43
CA GLU A 417 5.74 -8.69 -2.91
C GLU A 417 5.65 -8.88 -1.39
N ASP A 418 5.40 -7.80 -0.65
CA ASP A 418 5.23 -7.86 0.79
C ASP A 418 3.98 -8.65 1.17
N LEU A 419 2.85 -8.49 0.45
CA LEU A 419 1.69 -9.36 0.63
C LEU A 419 2.04 -10.84 0.41
N ALA A 420 2.78 -11.14 -0.65
CA ALA A 420 3.18 -12.51 -0.98
C ALA A 420 4.04 -13.12 0.12
N ARG A 421 5.04 -12.39 0.61
CA ARG A 421 5.93 -12.82 1.69
C ARG A 421 5.18 -12.99 3.01
N ASP A 422 4.37 -12.01 3.38
CA ASP A 422 3.73 -11.95 4.69
C ASP A 422 2.56 -12.94 4.82
N THR A 423 2.02 -13.43 3.70
CA THR A 423 0.90 -14.39 3.66
C THR A 423 1.24 -15.74 3.01
N ASP A 424 2.50 -15.96 2.63
CA ASP A 424 2.95 -17.13 1.84
C ASP A 424 2.12 -17.36 0.57
N ASN A 425 1.73 -16.26 -0.10
CA ASN A 425 0.84 -16.30 -1.26
C ASN A 425 1.63 -16.38 -2.58
N LYS A 426 1.74 -17.59 -3.13
CA LYS A 426 2.46 -17.88 -4.38
C LYS A 426 1.87 -17.19 -5.61
N ALA A 427 0.54 -17.01 -5.66
CA ALA A 427 -0.11 -16.30 -6.76
C ALA A 427 0.25 -14.80 -6.72
N ALA A 428 0.29 -14.20 -5.53
CA ALA A 428 0.78 -12.83 -5.35
C ALA A 428 2.25 -12.70 -5.75
N ALA A 429 3.11 -13.65 -5.35
CA ALA A 429 4.52 -13.66 -5.77
C ALA A 429 4.65 -13.69 -7.31
N THR A 430 3.84 -14.51 -7.98
CA THR A 430 3.81 -14.62 -9.44
C THR A 430 3.32 -13.31 -10.08
N LEU A 431 2.27 -12.68 -9.53
CA LEU A 431 1.77 -11.38 -9.98
C LEU A 431 2.81 -10.27 -9.88
N ALA A 432 3.49 -10.17 -8.73
CA ALA A 432 4.56 -9.22 -8.51
C ALA A 432 5.74 -9.44 -9.45
N GLY A 433 6.22 -10.69 -9.58
CA GLY A 433 7.32 -11.03 -10.47
C GLY A 433 7.02 -10.70 -11.93
N ALA A 434 5.79 -10.97 -12.38
CA ALA A 434 5.34 -10.60 -13.72
C ALA A 434 5.24 -9.07 -13.91
N LEU A 435 4.76 -8.33 -12.90
CA LEU A 435 4.70 -6.87 -12.95
C LEU A 435 6.10 -6.25 -13.01
N SER A 436 7.03 -6.74 -12.19
CA SER A 436 8.42 -6.30 -12.17
C SER A 436 9.09 -6.46 -13.55
N ARG A 437 8.94 -7.62 -14.20
CA ARG A 437 9.42 -7.84 -15.56
C ARG A 437 8.73 -6.95 -16.59
N ALA A 438 7.42 -6.76 -16.47
CA ALA A 438 6.65 -5.88 -17.36
C ALA A 438 7.10 -4.41 -17.28
N VAL A 439 7.40 -3.92 -16.07
CA VAL A 439 7.95 -2.57 -15.84
C VAL A 439 9.34 -2.46 -16.46
N GLY A 440 10.20 -3.48 -16.33
CA GLY A 440 11.50 -3.52 -17.01
C GLY A 440 11.36 -3.39 -18.54
N ARG A 441 10.50 -4.22 -19.15
CA ARG A 441 10.21 -4.17 -20.59
C ARG A 441 9.60 -2.84 -21.03
N PHE A 442 8.76 -2.23 -20.20
CA PHE A 442 8.19 -0.90 -20.41
C PHE A 442 9.27 0.19 -20.50
N LEU A 443 10.26 0.12 -19.61
CA LEU A 443 11.40 1.04 -19.61
C LEU A 443 12.30 0.82 -20.82
N ASP A 444 12.65 -0.43 -21.15
CA ASP A 444 13.48 -0.77 -22.32
C ASP A 444 12.85 -0.33 -23.64
N ALA A 445 11.52 -0.50 -23.76
CA ALA A 445 10.76 -0.07 -24.93
C ALA A 445 10.51 1.44 -25.00
N ASN A 446 10.97 2.20 -23.99
CA ASN A 446 10.82 3.64 -23.83
C ASN A 446 9.38 4.13 -24.05
N LYS A 447 8.41 3.49 -23.38
CA LYS A 447 6.97 3.82 -23.48
C LYS A 447 6.51 4.85 -22.44
N ASN A 448 7.45 5.64 -21.90
CA ASN A 448 7.15 6.73 -20.97
C ASN A 448 6.29 7.81 -21.64
N PRO A 449 5.44 8.53 -20.90
CA PRO A 449 4.68 9.66 -21.42
C PRO A 449 5.59 10.74 -22.03
N SER A 450 5.26 11.17 -23.24
CA SER A 450 5.86 12.36 -23.84
C SER A 450 5.32 13.62 -23.16
N ARG A 451 5.99 14.74 -23.40
CA ARG A 451 5.52 16.08 -23.02
C ARG A 451 4.68 16.74 -24.12
N LYS A 452 4.66 16.16 -25.33
CA LYS A 452 4.09 16.74 -26.54
C LYS A 452 2.73 16.12 -26.85
N VAL A 453 1.75 16.97 -27.15
CA VAL A 453 0.44 16.54 -27.63
C VAL A 453 0.59 15.72 -28.91
N LYS A 454 -0.31 14.75 -29.12
CA LYS A 454 -0.29 13.77 -30.23
C LYS A 454 0.90 12.80 -30.22
N GLU A 455 1.61 12.72 -29.11
CA GLU A 455 2.48 11.60 -28.77
C GLU A 455 1.88 10.80 -27.60
N ILE A 456 2.51 9.67 -27.26
CA ILE A 456 2.09 8.85 -26.12
C ILE A 456 2.01 9.71 -24.87
N ASP A 457 0.91 9.60 -24.13
CA ASP A 457 0.73 10.25 -22.84
C ASP A 457 0.53 9.19 -21.75
N ASN A 458 0.17 9.64 -20.55
CA ASN A 458 -0.09 8.75 -19.42
C ASN A 458 -0.99 7.54 -19.75
N ARG A 459 -2.10 7.75 -20.45
CA ARG A 459 -3.07 6.68 -20.72
C ARG A 459 -2.48 5.62 -21.66
N GLY A 460 -1.68 6.06 -22.64
CA GLY A 460 -0.93 5.15 -23.51
C GLY A 460 0.13 4.36 -22.74
N SER A 461 0.80 4.97 -21.76
CA SER A 461 1.76 4.25 -20.90
C SER A 461 1.09 3.13 -20.08
N HIS A 462 -0.12 3.37 -19.57
CA HIS A 462 -0.91 2.37 -18.83
C HIS A 462 -1.25 1.16 -19.70
N TYR A 463 -1.62 1.40 -20.97
CA TYR A 463 -1.84 0.31 -21.93
C TYR A 463 -0.60 -0.57 -22.09
N TRP A 464 0.58 0.02 -22.25
CA TRP A 464 1.82 -0.76 -22.43
C TRP A 464 2.17 -1.61 -21.20
N VAL A 465 2.02 -1.05 -19.99
CA VAL A 465 2.25 -1.83 -18.76
C VAL A 465 1.23 -2.96 -18.63
N ALA A 466 -0.05 -2.70 -18.88
CA ALA A 466 -1.08 -3.74 -18.85
C ALA A 466 -0.83 -4.83 -19.92
N ARG A 467 -0.42 -4.43 -21.13
CA ARG A 467 -0.05 -5.32 -22.23
C ARG A 467 1.09 -6.25 -21.83
N TYR A 468 2.20 -5.69 -21.36
CA TYR A 468 3.37 -6.47 -20.97
C TYR A 468 3.11 -7.33 -19.74
N TRP A 469 2.38 -6.83 -18.75
CA TRP A 469 2.04 -7.61 -17.56
C TRP A 469 1.19 -8.83 -17.92
N ALA A 470 0.20 -8.68 -18.82
CA ALA A 470 -0.56 -9.81 -19.33
C ALA A 470 0.31 -10.82 -20.10
N GLU A 471 1.30 -10.38 -20.88
CA GLU A 471 2.25 -11.30 -21.54
C GLU A 471 3.10 -12.07 -20.52
N GLU A 472 3.66 -11.37 -19.53
CA GLU A 472 4.48 -12.00 -18.49
C GLU A 472 3.67 -13.03 -17.69
N LEU A 473 2.39 -12.73 -17.41
CA LEU A 473 1.47 -13.65 -16.74
C LEU A 473 1.03 -14.84 -17.61
N ALA A 474 0.98 -14.67 -18.93
CA ALA A 474 0.69 -15.76 -19.87
C ALA A 474 1.93 -16.62 -20.20
N ALA A 475 3.13 -16.07 -20.05
CA ALA A 475 4.39 -16.75 -20.37
C ALA A 475 4.98 -17.54 -19.19
N GLN A 476 4.70 -17.11 -17.96
CA GLN A 476 5.19 -17.74 -16.73
C GLN A 476 4.72 -19.21 -16.58
N GLY A 477 5.45 -19.98 -15.77
CA GLY A 477 5.19 -21.40 -15.48
C GLY A 477 4.97 -21.70 -14.00
N GLU A 478 4.98 -20.68 -13.15
CA GLU A 478 4.84 -20.74 -11.70
C GLU A 478 3.38 -20.95 -11.24
N ASP A 479 2.39 -20.39 -11.95
CA ASP A 479 0.96 -20.49 -11.65
C ASP A 479 0.11 -20.72 -12.91
N GLN A 480 -0.38 -21.95 -13.08
CA GLN A 480 -1.15 -22.35 -14.27
C GLN A 480 -2.49 -21.63 -14.39
N ARG A 481 -3.13 -21.27 -13.26
CA ARG A 481 -4.43 -20.58 -13.27
C ARG A 481 -4.27 -19.15 -13.77
N LEU A 482 -3.26 -18.43 -13.27
CA LEU A 482 -2.94 -17.08 -13.75
C LEU A 482 -2.60 -17.12 -15.24
N LYS A 483 -1.82 -18.11 -15.67
CA LYS A 483 -1.49 -18.31 -17.09
C LYS A 483 -2.75 -18.42 -17.96
N GLU A 484 -3.66 -19.31 -17.61
CA GLU A 484 -4.89 -19.53 -18.37
C GLU A 484 -5.78 -18.28 -18.38
N THR A 485 -5.89 -17.60 -17.24
CA THR A 485 -6.68 -16.37 -17.10
C THR A 485 -6.17 -15.25 -18.01
N PHE A 486 -4.85 -15.05 -18.07
CA PHE A 486 -4.25 -13.92 -18.78
C PHE A 486 -3.87 -14.22 -20.23
N SER A 487 -3.81 -15.49 -20.66
CA SER A 487 -3.45 -15.87 -22.04
C SER A 487 -4.36 -15.23 -23.09
N GLY A 488 -5.68 -15.32 -22.90
CA GLY A 488 -6.65 -14.71 -23.82
C GLY A 488 -6.58 -13.18 -23.84
N MET A 489 -6.41 -12.57 -22.66
CA MET A 489 -6.26 -11.12 -22.52
C MET A 489 -4.97 -10.61 -23.20
N ALA A 490 -3.85 -11.33 -23.03
CA ALA A 490 -2.59 -10.98 -23.65
C ALA A 490 -2.71 -10.98 -25.18
N GLU A 491 -3.29 -12.03 -25.75
CA GLU A 491 -3.47 -12.11 -27.21
C GLU A 491 -4.41 -11.00 -27.72
N GLU A 492 -5.53 -10.75 -27.03
CA GLU A 492 -6.48 -9.71 -27.44
C GLU A 492 -5.86 -8.30 -27.37
N LEU A 493 -5.12 -7.98 -26.30
CA LEU A 493 -4.42 -6.69 -26.17
C LEU A 493 -3.41 -6.48 -27.30
N LYS A 494 -2.73 -7.55 -27.74
CA LYS A 494 -1.80 -7.52 -28.88
C LYS A 494 -2.51 -7.23 -30.19
N GLN A 495 -3.57 -7.99 -30.47
CA GLN A 495 -4.31 -7.89 -31.73
C GLN A 495 -4.98 -6.52 -31.90
N LYS A 496 -5.38 -5.90 -30.79
CA LYS A 496 -6.09 -4.62 -30.79
C LYS A 496 -5.20 -3.41 -30.47
N GLU A 497 -3.88 -3.60 -30.41
CA GLU A 497 -2.90 -2.56 -30.06
C GLU A 497 -3.08 -1.27 -30.88
N ALA A 498 -3.11 -1.40 -32.21
CA ALA A 498 -3.20 -0.25 -33.10
C ALA A 498 -4.47 0.58 -32.85
N ALA A 499 -5.62 -0.09 -32.66
CA ALA A 499 -6.89 0.58 -32.40
C ALA A 499 -6.88 1.29 -31.03
N ILE A 500 -6.41 0.59 -29.98
CA ILE A 500 -6.34 1.15 -28.63
C ILE A 500 -5.42 2.37 -28.60
N LEU A 501 -4.22 2.28 -29.20
CA LEU A 501 -3.29 3.41 -29.23
C LEU A 501 -3.82 4.56 -30.08
N SER A 502 -4.56 4.29 -31.18
CA SER A 502 -5.23 5.35 -31.95
C SER A 502 -6.21 6.12 -31.10
N ASP A 503 -7.08 5.44 -30.34
CA ASP A 503 -8.05 6.07 -29.43
C ASP A 503 -7.34 7.02 -28.42
N MET A 504 -6.20 6.59 -27.88
CA MET A 504 -5.41 7.35 -26.90
C MET A 504 -4.69 8.59 -27.50
N ILE A 505 -4.42 8.60 -28.80
CA ILE A 505 -3.77 9.72 -29.51
C ILE A 505 -4.83 10.67 -30.12
N GLU A 506 -5.88 10.12 -30.72
CA GLU A 506 -6.92 10.89 -31.42
C GLU A 506 -7.72 11.78 -30.47
N CYS A 507 -7.92 11.34 -29.22
CA CYS A 507 -8.61 12.14 -28.20
C CYS A 507 -7.85 13.43 -27.81
N GLN A 508 -6.54 13.49 -28.02
CA GLN A 508 -5.69 14.62 -27.63
C GLN A 508 -5.86 15.84 -28.56
N GLY A 509 -5.29 16.99 -28.17
CA GLY A 509 -5.31 18.24 -28.93
C GLY A 509 -6.60 19.05 -28.81
N LYS A 510 -7.52 18.62 -27.94
CA LYS A 510 -8.81 19.27 -27.70
C LYS A 510 -8.90 19.68 -26.23
N THR A 511 -9.59 20.77 -25.95
CA THR A 511 -9.98 21.12 -24.58
C THR A 511 -10.88 20.02 -24.00
N VAL A 512 -10.67 19.66 -22.74
CA VAL A 512 -11.51 18.69 -22.03
C VAL A 512 -12.01 19.30 -20.72
N ASP A 513 -13.32 19.16 -20.48
CA ASP A 513 -13.97 19.58 -19.25
C ASP A 513 -14.09 18.40 -18.29
N ILE A 514 -13.38 18.49 -17.16
CA ILE A 514 -13.42 17.51 -16.06
C ILE A 514 -14.33 17.95 -14.91
N GLY A 515 -15.10 19.03 -15.06
CA GLY A 515 -16.11 19.48 -14.10
C GLY A 515 -15.57 20.07 -12.79
N GLY A 516 -14.26 20.33 -12.69
CA GLY A 516 -13.65 20.96 -11.51
C GLY A 516 -12.12 20.90 -11.54
N TYR A 517 -11.48 21.32 -10.44
CA TYR A 517 -10.01 21.26 -10.27
C TYR A 517 -9.63 20.46 -9.02
N TYR A 518 -9.94 20.96 -7.83
CA TYR A 518 -9.71 20.23 -6.58
C TYR A 518 -10.73 19.09 -6.36
N ARG A 519 -11.95 19.26 -6.88
CA ARG A 519 -13.01 18.26 -6.87
C ARG A 519 -13.60 18.19 -8.28
N VAL A 520 -13.19 17.17 -9.03
CA VAL A 520 -13.64 16.92 -10.41
C VAL A 520 -15.00 16.23 -10.41
N ASP A 521 -15.73 16.35 -11.52
CA ASP A 521 -16.88 15.51 -11.79
C ASP A 521 -16.39 14.11 -12.20
N LYS A 522 -16.78 13.07 -11.44
CA LYS A 522 -16.26 11.72 -11.64
C LYS A 522 -16.59 11.19 -13.04
N ALA A 523 -17.81 11.38 -13.51
CA ALA A 523 -18.24 10.83 -14.80
C ALA A 523 -17.48 11.49 -15.96
N LYS A 524 -17.30 12.82 -15.89
CA LYS A 524 -16.50 13.55 -16.89
C LYS A 524 -15.03 13.13 -16.85
N ALA A 525 -14.44 12.99 -15.66
CA ALA A 525 -13.06 12.54 -15.50
C ALA A 525 -12.87 11.09 -16.01
N ASP A 526 -13.80 10.17 -15.71
CA ASP A 526 -13.74 8.79 -16.19
C ASP A 526 -13.76 8.71 -17.73
N VAL A 527 -14.63 9.50 -18.37
CA VAL A 527 -14.68 9.58 -19.85
C VAL A 527 -13.39 10.13 -20.43
N ALA A 528 -12.83 11.18 -19.82
CA ALA A 528 -11.58 11.79 -20.27
C ALA A 528 -10.36 10.86 -20.08
N MET A 529 -10.33 10.10 -18.99
CA MET A 529 -9.22 9.21 -18.63
C MET A 529 -9.27 7.84 -19.32
N ASN A 530 -10.45 7.39 -19.76
CA ASN A 530 -10.65 6.08 -20.37
C ASN A 530 -11.23 6.18 -21.80
N PRO A 531 -10.54 6.82 -22.76
CA PRO A 531 -11.11 7.13 -24.07
C PRO A 531 -11.26 5.91 -24.99
N SER A 532 -10.55 4.81 -24.74
CA SER A 532 -10.62 3.60 -25.57
C SER A 532 -11.66 2.61 -25.06
N ALA A 533 -12.84 2.59 -25.70
CA ALA A 533 -13.87 1.59 -25.42
C ALA A 533 -13.35 0.15 -25.63
N THR A 534 -12.45 -0.04 -26.58
CA THR A 534 -11.81 -1.32 -26.86
C THR A 534 -10.99 -1.80 -25.66
N PHE A 535 -10.10 -0.95 -25.13
CA PHE A 535 -9.30 -1.29 -23.96
C PHE A 535 -10.18 -1.52 -22.73
N ASN A 536 -11.14 -0.63 -22.49
CA ASN A 536 -12.08 -0.72 -21.37
C ASN A 536 -12.86 -2.03 -21.40
N GLY A 537 -13.29 -2.47 -22.59
CA GLY A 537 -14.01 -3.74 -22.77
C GLY A 537 -13.16 -4.97 -22.42
N ILE A 538 -11.85 -4.96 -22.73
CA ILE A 538 -10.92 -6.04 -22.37
C ILE A 538 -10.79 -6.12 -20.83
N ILE A 539 -10.52 -4.98 -20.18
CA ILE A 539 -10.37 -4.91 -18.72
C ILE A 539 -11.67 -5.30 -18.01
N THR A 540 -12.83 -4.86 -18.53
CA THR A 540 -14.14 -5.19 -17.94
C THR A 540 -14.43 -6.69 -17.98
N ARG A 541 -14.05 -7.39 -19.06
CA ARG A 541 -14.25 -8.85 -19.14
C ARG A 541 -13.43 -9.61 -18.12
N LEU A 542 -12.19 -9.16 -17.83
CA LEU A 542 -11.38 -9.73 -16.75
C LEU A 542 -12.09 -9.58 -15.38
N ALA A 543 -12.60 -8.38 -15.09
CA ALA A 543 -13.34 -8.10 -13.85
C ALA A 543 -14.62 -8.93 -13.73
N GLN A 544 -15.38 -9.07 -14.81
CA GLN A 544 -16.62 -9.86 -14.85
C GLN A 544 -16.39 -11.38 -14.74
N GLY A 545 -15.22 -11.89 -15.15
CA GLY A 545 -14.85 -13.30 -14.96
C GLY A 545 -14.77 -13.68 -13.47
N ALA A 546 -14.33 -12.75 -12.62
CA ALA A 546 -14.26 -12.94 -11.17
C ALA A 546 -15.65 -12.88 -10.51
N GLU A 547 -16.48 -11.89 -10.85
CA GLU A 547 -17.85 -11.76 -10.31
C GLU A 547 -18.81 -12.88 -10.76
N ARG A 548 -18.65 -13.40 -11.99
CA ARG A 548 -19.48 -14.51 -12.48
C ARG A 548 -19.28 -15.76 -11.65
N THR A 549 -18.05 -16.07 -11.25
CA THR A 549 -17.76 -17.30 -10.49
C THR A 549 -18.43 -17.28 -9.11
N GLU A 550 -18.38 -16.16 -8.40
CA GLU A 550 -19.07 -16.00 -7.10
C GLU A 550 -20.59 -16.00 -7.25
N ARG A 551 -21.13 -15.32 -8.29
CA ARG A 551 -22.56 -15.34 -8.59
C ARG A 551 -23.07 -16.72 -9.02
N TYR A 552 -22.29 -17.50 -9.76
CA TYR A 552 -22.66 -18.87 -10.16
C TYR A 552 -22.66 -19.83 -8.98
N ILE A 553 -21.74 -19.68 -8.01
CA ILE A 553 -21.74 -20.45 -6.77
C ILE A 553 -22.97 -20.09 -5.93
N ALA A 554 -23.27 -18.80 -5.79
CA ALA A 554 -24.48 -18.34 -5.09
C ALA A 554 -25.75 -18.86 -5.77
N TRP A 555 -25.84 -18.76 -7.10
CA TRP A 555 -26.94 -19.27 -7.90
C TRP A 555 -27.10 -20.80 -7.81
N ALA A 556 -26.01 -21.56 -7.88
CA ALA A 556 -26.04 -23.02 -7.70
C ALA A 556 -26.51 -23.40 -6.28
N CYS A 557 -26.06 -22.67 -5.26
CA CYS A 557 -26.53 -22.85 -3.88
C CYS A 557 -28.02 -22.49 -3.72
N GLU A 558 -28.48 -21.44 -4.39
CA GLU A 558 -29.88 -20.98 -4.38
C GLU A 558 -30.82 -21.92 -5.17
N MET A 559 -30.39 -22.45 -6.32
CA MET A 559 -31.14 -23.47 -7.07
C MET A 559 -31.32 -24.74 -6.23
N VAL A 560 -30.27 -25.17 -5.53
CA VAL A 560 -30.35 -26.32 -4.62
C VAL A 560 -31.28 -26.02 -3.43
N ALA A 561 -31.27 -24.80 -2.89
CA ALA A 561 -32.23 -24.39 -1.86
C ALA A 561 -33.69 -24.29 -2.36
N ALA A 562 -33.89 -24.00 -3.65
CA ALA A 562 -35.20 -23.92 -4.31
C ALA A 562 -35.84 -25.28 -4.62
N LEU A 563 -35.09 -26.39 -4.53
CA LEU A 563 -35.60 -27.77 -4.69
C LEU A 563 -36.58 -28.21 -3.58
N LYS A 564 -37.00 -27.32 -2.67
CA LYS A 564 -38.03 -27.58 -1.65
C LYS A 564 -39.48 -27.46 -2.16
N GLY A 565 -39.70 -27.18 -3.45
CA GLY A 565 -41.03 -26.95 -4.04
C GLY A 565 -41.24 -27.70 -5.37
N THR A 566 -42.50 -28.01 -5.68
CA THR A 566 -42.92 -28.86 -6.81
C THR A 566 -42.39 -28.41 -8.19
N HIS A 567 -42.16 -29.39 -9.07
CA HIS A 567 -41.57 -29.31 -10.42
C HIS A 567 -42.00 -28.09 -11.26
N ALA A 568 -43.26 -27.68 -11.19
CA ALA A 568 -43.81 -26.58 -11.99
C ALA A 568 -43.25 -25.18 -11.63
N ALA A 569 -42.91 -24.93 -10.36
CA ALA A 569 -42.35 -23.64 -9.92
C ALA A 569 -40.88 -23.47 -10.32
N LEU A 570 -40.17 -24.59 -10.52
CA LEU A 570 -38.79 -24.64 -10.99
C LEU A 570 -38.69 -24.36 -12.50
N GLU A 571 -39.60 -24.90 -13.30
CA GLU A 571 -39.67 -24.64 -14.75
C GLU A 571 -39.98 -23.17 -15.06
N GLU A 572 -40.97 -22.58 -14.37
CA GLU A 572 -41.38 -21.19 -14.58
C GLU A 572 -40.25 -20.18 -14.26
N ARG A 573 -39.48 -20.44 -13.19
CA ARG A 573 -38.31 -19.60 -12.85
C ARG A 573 -37.12 -19.84 -13.77
N PHE A 574 -36.88 -21.06 -14.23
CA PHE A 574 -35.83 -21.36 -15.21
C PHE A 574 -36.05 -20.59 -16.53
N HIS A 575 -37.31 -20.51 -16.99
CA HIS A 575 -37.69 -19.71 -18.15
C HIS A 575 -37.50 -18.20 -17.96
N ALA A 576 -37.61 -17.69 -16.74
CA ALA A 576 -37.45 -16.26 -16.44
C ALA A 576 -35.97 -15.81 -16.40
N GLU A 577 -35.05 -16.71 -16.03
CA GLU A 577 -33.67 -16.36 -15.69
C GLU A 577 -32.61 -16.87 -16.69
N VAL A 578 -32.95 -17.84 -17.55
CA VAL A 578 -32.01 -18.45 -18.52
C VAL A 578 -32.49 -18.25 -19.96
N SER A 579 -31.70 -17.54 -20.78
CA SER A 579 -31.98 -17.38 -22.22
C SER A 579 -31.35 -18.54 -23.01
N LEU A 580 -32.18 -19.39 -23.62
CA LEU A 580 -31.73 -20.51 -24.47
C LEU A 580 -31.36 -20.02 -25.88
N PRO A 581 -30.42 -20.68 -26.58
CA PRO A 581 -30.09 -20.36 -27.97
C PRO A 581 -31.31 -20.50 -28.90
N ALA A 582 -31.37 -19.70 -29.97
CA ALA A 582 -32.47 -19.75 -30.94
C ALA A 582 -32.58 -21.13 -31.62
N GLY A 583 -33.77 -21.74 -31.55
CA GLY A 583 -34.08 -23.04 -32.16
C GLY A 583 -34.07 -24.24 -31.21
N TYR A 584 -33.91 -24.04 -29.91
CA TYR A 584 -33.96 -25.11 -28.89
C TYR A 584 -35.27 -25.03 -28.07
N GLU A 585 -36.04 -26.12 -28.02
CA GLU A 585 -37.21 -26.29 -27.14
C GLU A 585 -36.93 -27.31 -26.02
N LEU A 586 -37.56 -27.15 -24.84
CA LEU A 586 -37.30 -27.99 -23.65
C LEU A 586 -37.64 -29.49 -23.87
N GLY A 587 -38.58 -29.81 -24.76
CA GLY A 587 -38.94 -31.19 -25.12
C GLY A 587 -37.81 -31.97 -25.80
N ASP A 588 -36.86 -31.27 -26.43
CA ASP A 588 -35.66 -31.90 -26.99
C ASP A 588 -34.67 -32.32 -25.89
N TRP A 589 -34.76 -31.73 -24.68
CA TRP A 589 -33.91 -32.10 -23.54
C TRP A 589 -34.35 -33.39 -22.85
N GLU A 590 -35.65 -33.63 -22.66
CA GLU A 590 -36.11 -34.95 -22.17
C GLU A 590 -35.71 -36.06 -23.14
N ARG A 591 -35.72 -35.77 -24.44
CA ARG A 591 -35.30 -36.70 -25.49
C ARG A 591 -33.79 -36.96 -25.45
N PHE A 592 -32.99 -35.91 -25.33
CA PHE A 592 -31.53 -36.01 -25.24
C PHE A 592 -31.05 -36.65 -23.94
N ALA A 593 -31.71 -36.36 -22.80
CA ALA A 593 -31.47 -37.02 -21.52
C ALA A 593 -31.88 -38.50 -21.57
N ARG A 594 -33.03 -38.84 -22.18
CA ARG A 594 -33.44 -40.24 -22.40
C ARG A 594 -32.52 -41.00 -23.36
N GLU A 595 -31.90 -40.34 -24.34
CA GLU A 595 -30.93 -40.95 -25.26
C GLU A 595 -29.55 -41.17 -24.60
N GLN A 596 -29.08 -40.24 -23.77
CA GLN A 596 -27.83 -40.38 -23.01
C GLN A 596 -27.95 -41.41 -21.87
N LEU A 597 -29.13 -41.54 -21.24
CA LEU A 597 -29.42 -42.54 -20.20
C LEU A 597 -29.49 -43.98 -20.72
N ARG A 598 -29.67 -44.20 -22.04
CA ARG A 598 -29.59 -45.55 -22.64
C ARG A 598 -28.15 -46.05 -22.79
N HIS A 599 -27.15 -45.18 -22.67
CA HIS A 599 -25.75 -45.50 -22.94
C HIS A 599 -24.86 -45.59 -21.69
N THR A 600 -25.42 -45.41 -20.49
CA THR A 600 -24.70 -45.64 -19.23
C THR A 600 -24.85 -47.11 -18.78
N GLU A 601 -23.81 -47.91 -18.97
CA GLU A 601 -23.69 -49.34 -18.59
C GLU A 601 -23.79 -49.62 -17.06
N ALA A 602 -24.17 -48.65 -16.23
CA ALA A 602 -24.15 -48.75 -14.78
C ALA A 602 -25.49 -49.17 -14.12
N TRP A 603 -26.47 -49.65 -14.90
CA TRP A 603 -27.82 -50.01 -14.40
C TRP A 603 -28.10 -51.52 -14.30
N GLU A 604 -27.18 -52.41 -14.64
CA GLU A 604 -27.39 -53.88 -14.55
C GLU A 604 -27.04 -54.52 -13.19
N HIS A 605 -26.73 -53.74 -12.14
CA HIS A 605 -26.40 -54.27 -10.82
C HIS A 605 -27.32 -53.81 -9.69
N VAL A 606 -28.63 -53.84 -9.95
CA VAL A 606 -29.62 -54.02 -8.89
C VAL A 606 -30.46 -55.23 -9.25
N HIS A 607 -30.15 -56.36 -8.62
CA HIS A 607 -30.93 -57.59 -8.74
C HIS A 607 -32.39 -57.35 -8.37
N VAL A 608 -33.28 -57.50 -9.35
CA VAL A 608 -34.62 -58.06 -9.17
C VAL A 608 -34.77 -59.13 -10.25
N GLN A 609 -35.17 -60.34 -9.84
CA GLN A 609 -35.32 -61.51 -10.69
C GLN A 609 -36.31 -61.29 -11.84
N ASP A 610 -36.04 -61.98 -12.96
CA ASP A 610 -36.92 -62.12 -14.11
C ASP A 610 -38.38 -62.44 -13.72
N ASP A 611 -39.32 -61.59 -14.13
CA ASP A 611 -40.35 -61.90 -15.13
C ASP A 611 -41.32 -60.71 -15.26
N GLU A 612 -41.77 -60.46 -16.49
CA GLU A 612 -42.74 -59.44 -16.94
C GLU A 612 -42.22 -58.01 -17.18
N VAL A 613 -42.11 -57.69 -18.47
CA VAL A 613 -42.09 -56.32 -19.00
C VAL A 613 -43.37 -55.62 -18.56
N SER A 614 -43.28 -54.68 -17.61
CA SER A 614 -44.37 -53.77 -17.27
C SER A 614 -43.90 -52.31 -17.24
N GLU A 615 -44.82 -51.43 -17.61
CA GLU A 615 -44.66 -49.99 -17.80
C GLU A 615 -43.78 -49.32 -16.74
N GLN A 616 -42.86 -48.43 -17.18
CA GLN A 616 -42.06 -47.61 -16.27
C GLN A 616 -42.99 -46.79 -15.37
N VAL A 617 -43.09 -47.21 -14.10
CA VAL A 617 -43.88 -46.54 -13.07
C VAL A 617 -43.29 -45.15 -12.83
N HIS A 618 -44.02 -44.11 -13.24
CA HIS A 618 -43.76 -42.73 -12.86
C HIS A 618 -44.16 -42.55 -11.39
N THR A 619 -43.19 -42.49 -10.50
CA THR A 619 -43.42 -42.03 -9.12
C THR A 619 -42.88 -40.62 -8.94
N PRO A 620 -43.51 -39.77 -8.12
CA PRO A 620 -43.03 -38.43 -7.82
C PRO A 620 -41.57 -38.37 -7.37
N GLU A 621 -41.10 -39.37 -6.62
CA GLU A 621 -39.70 -39.42 -6.18
C GLU A 621 -38.71 -39.72 -7.31
N LEU A 622 -39.14 -40.44 -8.35
CA LEU A 622 -38.32 -40.77 -9.51
C LEU A 622 -38.21 -39.57 -10.47
N ASP A 623 -39.30 -38.81 -10.62
CA ASP A 623 -39.34 -37.59 -11.40
C ASP A 623 -38.54 -36.45 -10.72
N GLU A 624 -38.60 -36.34 -9.39
CA GLU A 624 -37.75 -35.42 -8.62
C GLU A 624 -36.25 -35.73 -8.78
N GLN A 625 -35.87 -37.01 -8.74
CA GLN A 625 -34.47 -37.41 -8.95
C GLN A 625 -33.99 -37.10 -10.37
N ARG A 626 -34.85 -37.32 -11.38
CA ARG A 626 -34.56 -37.00 -12.78
C ARG A 626 -34.40 -35.49 -12.97
N ALA A 627 -35.21 -34.68 -12.31
CA ALA A 627 -35.11 -33.22 -12.36
C ALA A 627 -33.78 -32.72 -11.76
N VAL A 628 -33.41 -33.20 -10.58
CA VAL A 628 -32.14 -32.83 -9.92
C VAL A 628 -30.92 -33.24 -10.75
N LEU A 629 -30.94 -34.44 -11.32
CA LEU A 629 -29.84 -34.97 -12.13
C LEU A 629 -29.71 -34.22 -13.47
N SER A 630 -30.84 -33.82 -14.06
CA SER A 630 -30.87 -33.00 -15.29
C SER A 630 -30.31 -31.59 -15.04
N LEU A 631 -30.70 -30.95 -13.93
CA LEU A 631 -30.19 -29.63 -13.55
C LEU A 631 -28.68 -29.65 -13.27
N LEU A 632 -28.19 -30.67 -12.57
CA LEU A 632 -26.75 -30.83 -12.31
C LEU A 632 -25.97 -31.16 -13.60
N LYS A 633 -26.55 -31.89 -14.56
CA LYS A 633 -25.92 -32.13 -15.88
C LYS A 633 -25.85 -30.86 -16.73
N VAL A 634 -26.85 -30.00 -16.65
CA VAL A 634 -26.81 -28.66 -17.26
C VAL A 634 -25.71 -27.81 -16.61
N ALA A 635 -25.61 -27.83 -15.28
CA ALA A 635 -24.52 -27.16 -14.57
C ALA A 635 -23.14 -27.71 -14.97
N GLU A 636 -22.99 -29.03 -15.18
CA GLU A 636 -21.74 -29.65 -15.64
C GLU A 636 -21.40 -29.18 -17.07
N TYR A 637 -22.38 -29.20 -17.96
CA TYR A 637 -22.22 -28.75 -19.35
C TYR A 637 -21.78 -27.27 -19.41
N VAL A 638 -22.43 -26.39 -18.64
CA VAL A 638 -22.08 -24.96 -18.57
C VAL A 638 -20.71 -24.76 -17.92
N ALA A 639 -20.37 -25.49 -16.85
CA ALA A 639 -19.06 -25.43 -16.20
C ALA A 639 -17.93 -25.87 -17.15
N SER A 640 -18.17 -26.90 -17.97
CA SER A 640 -17.20 -27.43 -18.95
C SER A 640 -16.87 -26.46 -20.08
N ARG A 641 -17.84 -25.64 -20.51
CA ARG A 641 -17.67 -24.64 -21.58
C ARG A 641 -16.91 -23.39 -21.11
N ASN A 642 -16.93 -23.11 -19.82
CA ASN A 642 -16.33 -21.91 -19.23
C ASN A 642 -14.97 -22.16 -18.55
N GLY A 643 -14.42 -23.38 -18.65
CA GLY A 643 -13.13 -23.73 -18.05
C GLY A 643 -13.10 -23.65 -16.52
N SER A 644 -14.26 -23.84 -15.87
CA SER A 644 -14.42 -23.54 -14.44
C SER A 644 -13.92 -24.67 -13.54
N GLN A 645 -13.23 -24.32 -12.45
CA GLN A 645 -12.86 -25.23 -11.35
C GLN A 645 -14.09 -25.87 -10.66
N LEU A 646 -15.30 -25.37 -10.94
CA LEU A 646 -16.57 -25.96 -10.48
C LEU A 646 -16.92 -27.30 -11.14
N ILE A 647 -16.26 -27.69 -12.23
CA ILE A 647 -16.63 -28.92 -12.93
C ILE A 647 -16.50 -30.15 -12.02
N ASP A 648 -15.50 -30.19 -11.15
CA ASP A 648 -15.28 -31.30 -10.23
C ASP A 648 -16.30 -31.30 -9.08
N SER A 649 -16.72 -30.12 -8.63
CA SER A 649 -17.83 -29.94 -7.69
C SER A 649 -19.17 -30.41 -8.25
N VAL A 650 -19.49 -30.01 -9.48
CA VAL A 650 -20.74 -30.41 -10.10
C VAL A 650 -20.73 -31.90 -10.45
N LYS A 651 -19.59 -32.45 -10.89
CA LYS A 651 -19.41 -33.90 -11.08
C LYS A 651 -19.55 -34.69 -9.79
N PHE A 652 -19.07 -34.15 -8.67
CA PHE A 652 -19.22 -34.81 -7.38
C PHE A 652 -20.66 -34.76 -6.88
N ALA A 653 -21.36 -33.64 -7.03
CA ALA A 653 -22.79 -33.57 -6.73
C ALA A 653 -23.62 -34.50 -7.63
N LEU A 654 -23.31 -34.56 -8.93
CA LEU A 654 -23.90 -35.52 -9.87
C LEU A 654 -23.74 -36.96 -9.40
N LEU A 655 -22.52 -37.32 -8.99
CA LEU A 655 -22.22 -38.64 -8.45
C LEU A 655 -23.07 -38.93 -7.21
N LEU A 656 -23.19 -38.00 -6.26
CA LEU A 656 -24.04 -38.18 -5.07
C LEU A 656 -25.50 -38.43 -5.46
N THR A 657 -26.03 -37.72 -6.46
CA THR A 657 -27.39 -37.91 -6.99
C THR A 657 -27.56 -39.24 -7.72
N GLU A 658 -26.56 -39.71 -8.47
CA GLU A 658 -26.53 -41.04 -9.11
C GLU A 658 -26.60 -42.16 -8.06
N TYR A 659 -26.07 -41.95 -6.85
CA TYR A 659 -26.19 -42.88 -5.71
C TYR A 659 -27.47 -42.70 -4.87
N GLY A 660 -28.47 -41.99 -5.40
CA GLY A 660 -29.79 -41.86 -4.78
C GLY A 660 -29.89 -40.80 -3.68
N ILE A 661 -28.86 -39.96 -3.49
CA ILE A 661 -28.92 -38.84 -2.54
C ILE A 661 -29.65 -37.67 -3.20
N LYS A 662 -30.74 -37.23 -2.58
CA LYS A 662 -31.60 -36.16 -3.10
C LYS A 662 -31.68 -34.98 -2.14
N ASP A 663 -31.16 -35.11 -0.92
CA ASP A 663 -31.32 -34.08 0.08
C ASP A 663 -30.49 -32.84 -0.31
N PRO A 664 -31.13 -31.65 -0.39
CA PRO A 664 -30.47 -30.45 -0.85
C PRO A 664 -29.22 -30.07 -0.04
N GLU A 665 -29.21 -30.34 1.27
CA GLU A 665 -28.09 -29.98 2.15
C GLU A 665 -26.85 -30.85 1.87
N THR A 666 -27.02 -32.15 1.61
CA THR A 666 -25.91 -33.05 1.25
C THR A 666 -25.43 -32.81 -0.18
N LEU A 667 -26.33 -32.49 -1.12
CA LEU A 667 -25.92 -32.11 -2.46
C LEU A 667 -25.17 -30.76 -2.47
N LYS A 668 -25.61 -29.79 -1.65
CA LYS A 668 -24.88 -28.53 -1.39
C LYS A 668 -23.52 -28.80 -0.75
N ALA A 669 -23.44 -29.71 0.22
CA ALA A 669 -22.17 -30.13 0.81
C ALA A 669 -21.25 -30.81 -0.22
N GLY A 670 -21.81 -31.61 -1.13
CA GLY A 670 -21.09 -32.20 -2.26
C GLY A 670 -20.51 -31.16 -3.22
N LEU A 671 -21.29 -30.16 -3.60
CA LEU A 671 -20.82 -29.04 -4.43
C LEU A 671 -19.64 -28.30 -3.77
N LEU A 672 -19.67 -28.14 -2.44
CA LEU A 672 -18.60 -27.50 -1.68
C LEU A 672 -17.38 -28.43 -1.44
N LEU A 673 -17.58 -29.74 -1.40
CA LEU A 673 -16.52 -30.75 -1.27
C LEU A 673 -15.63 -30.87 -2.51
N GLY A 674 -16.16 -30.63 -3.71
CA GLY A 674 -15.34 -30.62 -4.93
C GLY A 674 -14.43 -29.40 -5.07
N THR A 675 -14.64 -28.35 -4.25
CA THR A 675 -13.85 -27.10 -4.25
C THR A 675 -12.76 -27.04 -3.17
N ALA A 676 -12.27 -28.17 -2.64
CA ALA A 676 -11.41 -28.21 -1.44
C ALA A 676 -10.16 -27.30 -1.46
N ASN A 677 -9.75 -26.74 -2.61
CA ASN A 677 -8.75 -25.67 -2.66
C ASN A 677 -9.35 -24.28 -2.30
N GLY A 678 -9.23 -23.86 -1.04
CA GLY A 678 -9.15 -22.43 -0.68
C GLY A 678 -10.41 -21.70 -0.21
N HIS A 679 -11.49 -22.39 0.17
CA HIS A 679 -12.77 -21.77 0.56
C HIS A 679 -13.20 -22.01 2.03
N ASP A 680 -12.25 -22.23 2.93
CA ASP A 680 -12.45 -22.52 4.37
C ASP A 680 -13.44 -21.59 5.10
N ARG A 681 -13.45 -20.30 4.75
CA ARG A 681 -14.34 -19.31 5.37
C ARG A 681 -15.81 -19.53 5.06
N VAL A 682 -16.14 -20.01 3.86
CA VAL A 682 -17.54 -20.26 3.44
C VAL A 682 -18.05 -21.52 4.11
N ILE A 683 -17.22 -22.56 4.15
CA ILE A 683 -17.53 -23.84 4.80
C ILE A 683 -17.71 -23.63 6.31
N ALA A 684 -16.79 -22.92 6.97
CA ALA A 684 -16.87 -22.64 8.39
C ALA A 684 -18.12 -21.81 8.77
N LYS A 685 -18.50 -20.86 7.92
CA LYS A 685 -19.70 -20.02 8.13
C LYS A 685 -21.00 -20.83 8.03
N GLU A 686 -21.08 -21.75 7.07
CA GLU A 686 -22.32 -22.49 6.78
C GLU A 686 -22.47 -23.77 7.61
N PHE A 687 -21.36 -24.45 7.92
CA PHE A 687 -21.36 -25.77 8.55
C PHE A 687 -20.59 -25.84 9.88
N GLY A 688 -19.96 -24.75 10.32
CA GLY A 688 -19.19 -24.67 11.56
C GLY A 688 -17.71 -24.99 11.41
N ASN A 689 -16.91 -24.58 12.40
CA ASN A 689 -15.44 -24.64 12.35
C ASN A 689 -14.91 -26.07 12.44
N GLU A 690 -15.63 -26.94 13.16
CA GLU A 690 -15.26 -28.33 13.40
C GLU A 690 -15.50 -29.18 12.14
N VAL A 691 -16.61 -28.94 11.43
CA VAL A 691 -16.85 -29.54 10.11
C VAL A 691 -15.80 -29.07 9.10
N ALA A 692 -15.46 -27.79 9.09
CA ALA A 692 -14.36 -27.28 8.26
C ALA A 692 -13.01 -27.96 8.58
N SER A 693 -12.76 -28.32 9.85
CA SER A 693 -11.54 -29.03 10.27
C SER A 693 -11.46 -30.47 9.75
N ILE A 694 -12.56 -31.22 9.83
CA ILE A 694 -12.66 -32.57 9.26
C ILE A 694 -12.40 -32.53 7.75
N LEU A 695 -12.92 -31.50 7.09
CA LEU A 695 -12.79 -31.31 5.64
C LEU A 695 -11.36 -30.95 5.22
N ARG A 696 -10.62 -30.16 6.00
CA ARG A 696 -9.17 -29.94 5.80
C ARG A 696 -8.36 -31.23 5.89
N GLY A 697 -8.71 -32.13 6.81
CA GLY A 697 -8.04 -33.42 6.98
C GLY A 697 -8.15 -34.35 5.74
N LEU A 698 -9.14 -34.11 4.86
CA LEU A 698 -9.34 -34.84 3.60
C LEU A 698 -8.55 -34.28 2.40
N ASP A 699 -7.90 -33.13 2.55
CA ASP A 699 -7.18 -32.43 1.47
C ASP A 699 -5.66 -32.60 1.54
N ALA A 700 -5.14 -33.21 2.61
CA ALA A 700 -3.76 -33.64 2.69
C ALA A 700 -3.48 -34.82 1.71
N PRO A 701 -2.30 -34.89 1.08
CA PRO A 701 -2.01 -35.87 0.04
C PRO A 701 -2.10 -37.31 0.59
N PHE A 702 -3.08 -38.07 0.08
CA PHE A 702 -3.24 -39.48 0.42
C PHE A 702 -2.02 -40.30 -0.05
N PRO A 703 -1.43 -41.16 0.79
CA PRO A 703 -0.51 -42.18 0.30
C PRO A 703 -1.24 -43.10 -0.68
N SER A 704 -0.53 -43.56 -1.71
CA SER A 704 -1.05 -44.17 -2.94
C SER A 704 -1.75 -45.53 -2.76
N VAL A 705 -2.88 -45.56 -2.07
CA VAL A 705 -3.85 -46.67 -2.13
C VAL A 705 -5.14 -46.11 -2.72
N ALA A 706 -5.22 -46.16 -4.04
CA ALA A 706 -6.16 -45.44 -4.90
C ALA A 706 -7.65 -45.86 -4.79
N THR A 707 -8.09 -46.60 -3.77
CA THR A 707 -9.43 -47.21 -3.76
C THR A 707 -10.43 -46.68 -2.73
N ASN A 708 -10.06 -45.86 -1.74
CA ASN A 708 -11.03 -45.42 -0.70
C ASN A 708 -11.30 -43.92 -0.58
N ALA A 709 -10.55 -43.02 -1.23
CA ALA A 709 -10.80 -41.57 -1.09
C ALA A 709 -12.17 -41.13 -1.63
N LYS A 710 -12.56 -41.63 -2.82
CA LYS A 710 -13.87 -41.34 -3.44
C LYS A 710 -15.03 -41.93 -2.63
N ALA A 711 -14.89 -43.17 -2.16
CA ALA A 711 -15.89 -43.83 -1.32
C ALA A 711 -16.04 -43.15 0.05
N ASN A 712 -14.93 -42.71 0.65
CA ASN A 712 -14.94 -41.99 1.92
C ASN A 712 -15.51 -40.58 1.79
N ARG A 713 -15.26 -39.87 0.68
CA ARG A 713 -15.90 -38.58 0.38
C ARG A 713 -17.41 -38.72 0.20
N ILE A 714 -17.88 -39.76 -0.49
CA ILE A 714 -19.32 -40.07 -0.64
C ILE A 714 -19.95 -40.38 0.73
N ARG A 715 -19.29 -41.22 1.54
CA ARG A 715 -19.78 -41.58 2.88
C ARG A 715 -19.79 -40.37 3.83
N LEU A 716 -18.76 -39.52 3.79
CA LEU A 716 -18.73 -38.31 4.60
C LEU A 716 -19.83 -37.33 4.16
N GLY A 717 -20.02 -37.15 2.84
CA GLY A 717 -21.12 -36.38 2.28
C GLY A 717 -22.47 -36.78 2.89
N LYS A 718 -22.80 -38.07 2.87
CA LYS A 718 -24.04 -38.64 3.44
C LYS A 718 -24.27 -38.36 4.93
N HIS A 719 -23.23 -38.01 5.68
CA HIS A 719 -23.31 -37.86 7.15
C HIS A 719 -23.01 -36.43 7.65
N LEU A 720 -22.64 -35.49 6.78
CA LEU A 720 -22.32 -34.10 7.15
C LEU A 720 -23.50 -33.34 7.80
N HIS A 721 -24.72 -33.62 7.36
CA HIS A 721 -25.92 -33.03 7.96
C HIS A 721 -26.09 -33.43 9.43
N GLU A 722 -25.81 -34.70 9.76
CA GLU A 722 -25.90 -35.19 11.15
C GLU A 722 -24.77 -34.64 12.02
N LEU A 723 -23.56 -34.45 11.46
CA LEU A 723 -22.44 -33.78 12.14
C LEU A 723 -22.75 -32.32 12.48
N ARG A 724 -23.44 -31.60 11.60
CA ARG A 724 -23.89 -30.23 11.84
C ARG A 724 -24.89 -30.14 13.00
N LYS A 725 -25.83 -31.08 13.09
CA LYS A 725 -26.82 -31.10 14.19
C LYS A 725 -26.18 -31.27 15.57
N LEU A 726 -25.08 -32.02 15.66
CA LEU A 726 -24.32 -32.18 16.90
C LEU A 726 -23.73 -30.85 17.43
N GLN A 727 -23.60 -29.82 16.59
CA GLN A 727 -23.02 -28.52 16.98
C GLN A 727 -24.03 -27.52 17.54
N TRP A 728 -25.31 -27.67 17.19
CA TRP A 728 -26.35 -26.66 17.46
C TRP A 728 -27.35 -27.05 18.56
N GLY A 729 -27.20 -28.23 19.18
CA GLY A 729 -28.11 -28.72 20.20
C GLY A 729 -27.84 -28.17 21.60
N THR A 730 -28.80 -27.43 22.17
CA THR A 730 -28.90 -27.24 23.63
C THR A 730 -29.47 -28.51 24.25
N LEU A 731 -28.70 -29.20 25.09
CA LEU A 731 -29.16 -30.39 25.83
C LEU A 731 -29.96 -29.94 27.04
N SER A 732 -31.28 -29.78 26.87
CA SER A 732 -32.16 -29.20 27.88
C SER A 732 -33.19 -30.17 28.46
N SER A 733 -33.49 -31.27 27.75
CA SER A 733 -34.46 -32.30 28.17
C SER A 733 -33.87 -33.72 28.11
N PRO A 734 -34.44 -34.70 28.84
CA PRO A 734 -34.08 -36.11 28.73
C PRO A 734 -34.24 -36.65 27.29
N GLU A 735 -35.23 -36.19 26.53
CA GLU A 735 -35.39 -36.53 25.12
C GLU A 735 -34.26 -35.95 24.25
N ASP A 736 -33.83 -34.71 24.48
CA ASP A 736 -32.71 -34.09 23.76
C ASP A 736 -31.40 -34.85 24.02
N ILE A 737 -31.22 -35.36 25.24
CA ILE A 737 -30.06 -36.17 25.64
C ILE A 737 -30.06 -37.53 24.94
N GLU A 738 -31.21 -38.18 24.81
CA GLU A 738 -31.33 -39.47 24.12
C GLU A 738 -31.17 -39.33 22.61
N GLU A 739 -31.72 -38.25 22.02
CA GLU A 739 -31.50 -37.91 20.62
C GLU A 739 -30.02 -37.61 20.35
N PHE A 740 -29.37 -36.85 21.23
CA PHE A 740 -27.94 -36.58 21.16
C PHE A 740 -27.10 -37.85 21.33
N ARG A 741 -27.46 -38.75 22.25
CA ARG A 741 -26.80 -40.06 22.42
C ARG A 741 -26.90 -40.88 21.14
N THR A 742 -28.08 -40.94 20.53
CA THR A 742 -28.31 -41.63 19.25
C THR A 742 -27.49 -41.02 18.11
N LEU A 743 -27.45 -39.69 18.01
CA LEU A 743 -26.63 -38.95 17.04
C LEU A 743 -25.13 -39.21 17.25
N LEU A 744 -24.67 -39.22 18.50
CA LEU A 744 -23.27 -39.46 18.86
C LEU A 744 -22.86 -40.91 18.54
N GLU A 745 -23.72 -41.89 18.78
CA GLU A 745 -23.49 -43.30 18.45
C GLU A 745 -23.42 -43.54 16.94
N ARG A 746 -24.36 -42.97 16.17
CA ARG A 746 -24.34 -43.02 14.70
C ARG A 746 -23.06 -42.39 14.15
N THR A 747 -22.64 -41.27 14.74
CA THR A 747 -21.43 -40.55 14.36
C THR A 747 -20.14 -41.28 14.74
N ARG A 748 -20.10 -41.96 15.90
CA ARG A 748 -19.03 -42.91 16.25
C ARG A 748 -18.97 -44.10 15.29
N GLY A 749 -20.11 -44.53 14.76
CA GLY A 749 -20.19 -45.48 13.65
C GLY A 749 -19.49 -44.97 12.39
N VAL A 750 -19.68 -43.70 12.03
CA VAL A 750 -18.96 -43.04 10.92
C VAL A 750 -17.44 -43.04 11.17
N ARG A 751 -16.98 -42.67 12.37
CA ARG A 751 -15.55 -42.77 12.76
C ARG A 751 -15.02 -44.19 12.59
N LYS A 752 -15.77 -45.22 13.02
CA LYS A 752 -15.37 -46.62 12.91
C LYS A 752 -15.28 -47.11 11.46
N ILE A 753 -16.14 -46.60 10.57
CA ILE A 753 -16.13 -46.92 9.13
C ILE A 753 -14.96 -46.22 8.41
N LEU A 754 -14.53 -45.05 8.90
CA LEU A 754 -13.45 -44.25 8.30
C LEU A 754 -12.07 -44.47 8.96
N SER A 755 -12.02 -45.12 10.12
CA SER A 755 -10.81 -45.49 10.87
C SER A 755 -9.84 -46.35 10.07
N GLY A 756 -8.54 -46.06 10.17
CA GLY A 756 -7.44 -46.79 9.53
C GLY A 756 -7.13 -46.32 8.10
N SER A 757 -7.65 -45.16 7.67
CA SER A 757 -7.57 -44.71 6.28
C SER A 757 -6.67 -43.50 6.04
N HIS A 758 -6.45 -42.61 7.03
CA HIS A 758 -5.59 -41.43 6.87
C HIS A 758 -5.28 -40.76 8.24
N PRO A 759 -4.01 -40.62 8.68
CA PRO A 759 -3.69 -40.08 10.01
C PRO A 759 -4.15 -38.63 10.28
N PRO A 760 -4.02 -37.67 9.35
CA PRO A 760 -4.61 -36.33 9.50
C PRO A 760 -6.14 -36.30 9.58
N LEU A 761 -6.83 -37.26 8.93
CA LEU A 761 -8.29 -37.37 9.04
C LEU A 761 -8.66 -37.94 10.41
N GLU A 762 -7.91 -38.93 10.89
CA GLU A 762 -8.09 -39.51 12.22
C GLU A 762 -7.84 -38.47 13.32
N GLU A 763 -6.80 -37.64 13.19
CA GLU A 763 -6.53 -36.53 14.11
C GLU A 763 -7.65 -35.49 14.11
N ALA A 764 -8.16 -35.10 12.93
CA ALA A 764 -9.29 -34.18 12.82
C ALA A 764 -10.60 -34.78 13.39
N LEU A 765 -10.86 -36.07 13.16
CA LEU A 765 -12.01 -36.77 13.75
C LEU A 765 -11.84 -36.92 15.27
N ASP A 766 -10.61 -37.06 15.78
CA ASP A 766 -10.31 -37.14 17.21
C ASP A 766 -10.45 -35.79 17.91
N ASP A 767 -10.09 -34.68 17.25
CA ASP A 767 -10.36 -33.32 17.73
C ASP A 767 -11.86 -33.05 17.84
N VAL A 768 -12.65 -33.47 16.84
CA VAL A 768 -14.10 -33.24 16.83
C VAL A 768 -14.85 -34.19 17.77
N PHE A 769 -14.46 -35.45 17.88
CA PHE A 769 -15.22 -36.46 18.67
C PHE A 769 -14.63 -36.78 20.05
N GLY A 770 -13.35 -36.51 20.28
CA GLY A 770 -12.66 -36.69 21.58
C GLY A 770 -12.47 -35.41 22.38
N GLY A 771 -12.82 -34.25 21.81
CA GLY A 771 -12.34 -32.94 22.26
C GLY A 771 -13.15 -32.24 23.33
N GLN A 772 -14.41 -31.86 23.08
CA GLN A 772 -15.28 -31.12 24.01
C GLN A 772 -16.70 -30.93 23.41
N VAL A 773 -17.74 -30.99 24.23
CA VAL A 773 -19.15 -30.67 23.93
C VAL A 773 -19.50 -29.38 24.68
N ARG A 774 -20.17 -28.44 24.02
CA ARG A 774 -20.57 -27.18 24.64
C ARG A 774 -21.93 -27.34 25.33
N LEU A 775 -21.97 -27.13 26.64
CA LEU A 775 -23.20 -27.17 27.44
C LEU A 775 -24.05 -25.91 27.22
N ALA A 776 -25.32 -25.96 27.64
CA ALA A 776 -26.23 -24.82 27.63
C ALA A 776 -25.70 -23.59 28.42
N SER A 777 -24.85 -23.83 29.42
CA SER A 777 -24.14 -22.79 30.19
C SER A 777 -23.00 -22.11 29.41
N GLY A 778 -22.64 -22.63 28.23
CA GLY A 778 -21.49 -22.19 27.44
C GLY A 778 -20.17 -22.88 27.78
N GLU A 779 -20.14 -23.73 28.81
CA GLU A 779 -18.95 -24.47 29.25
C GLU A 779 -18.65 -25.66 28.31
N LEU A 780 -17.36 -25.94 28.08
CA LEU A 780 -16.90 -27.02 27.20
C LEU A 780 -16.48 -28.24 28.03
N MET A 781 -17.11 -29.40 27.84
CA MET A 781 -16.85 -30.64 28.59
C MET A 781 -16.41 -31.78 27.68
N ARG A 782 -15.38 -32.57 28.04
CA ARG A 782 -14.94 -33.71 27.20
C ARG A 782 -16.07 -34.72 26.98
N SER A 783 -16.31 -35.09 25.72
CA SER A 783 -17.39 -35.98 25.27
C SER A 783 -17.44 -37.34 25.99
N ASN A 784 -16.27 -37.89 26.36
CA ASN A 784 -16.18 -39.14 27.14
C ASN A 784 -16.55 -38.97 28.62
N SER A 785 -16.30 -37.80 29.20
CA SER A 785 -16.67 -37.47 30.58
C SER A 785 -18.17 -37.18 30.70
N PHE A 786 -18.78 -36.65 29.64
CA PHE A 786 -20.22 -36.37 29.58
C PHE A 786 -21.07 -37.64 29.68
N LEU A 787 -20.66 -38.73 29.02
CA LEU A 787 -21.39 -40.01 29.11
C LEU A 787 -21.33 -40.64 30.50
N SER A 788 -20.22 -40.49 31.23
CA SER A 788 -20.08 -41.00 32.61
C SER A 788 -20.83 -40.18 33.66
N VAL A 789 -21.31 -38.99 33.31
CA VAL A 789 -22.11 -38.11 34.19
C VAL A 789 -23.62 -38.29 33.93
N LEU A 790 -23.98 -38.96 32.83
CA LEU A 790 -25.37 -39.22 32.41
C LEU A 790 -25.93 -40.57 32.89
N ASP A 791 -25.07 -41.53 33.24
CA ASP A 791 -25.42 -42.77 33.94
C ASP A 791 -25.34 -42.57 35.46
#